data_AF-A0ABD5WIC2-F1
#
_entry.id   AF-A0ABD5WIC2-F1
#
_cell.length_a   1.000
_cell.length_b   1.000
_cell.length_c   1.000
_cell.angle_alpha   90.00
_cell.angle_beta   90.00
_cell.angle_gamma   90.00
#
_symmetry.space_group_name_H-M   'P 1'
#
loop_
_entity.id
_entity.type
_entity.pdbx_description
1 polymer ?
#
loop_
_entity_poly.entity_id
_entity_poly.type
_entity_poly.pdbx_seq_one_letter_code
_entity_poly.pdbx_strand_id
1 'polypeptide(L)'
;MDIQQITAADVAGWTSLEDISTSLQKRGLVPREDLGEDDELVMELDDDQFVSIIEAGPTQDAKSFTNRMTYRRHTNLVSTNEFEEFTFISRRRSFGEAGRISYQQFSFDRSAFEDGGSRFSVLDKLNEIEYGDGQSVQALYDTREVVKEFYTKFESLRTDLVTEVARIPDDRGDAKQRYVQVLMDRLIFLYFIQKKNLLDFNTDYLLEKHSEYVDEGEDVYEEFFDPLFFEVLAENKKAEGFGTVPYLNGGLFSTTPVEEEFPEVKLGETTEETNELFGEILEFLDGWNWHVDERLDIVEPKNISPEILGHIFEQTVNQKEMGAYYTPAEITDYMARETIHPYLLDQLNEDVGTSYESIDELFGLASETDGAADVALADGGAVAQIGAVDSIQREHVETLYFEHLQEGRVIDPAVGSGAFLLAAQDVLLDVYLSCLEYFEALPAFERTPAIEEALEEVEHSGSKTLYAKREIILNNLYGVDIDDGAVEICKLRLWLSMVADIENDPDEVEPLPNIDFNIRQGNSLIGYIDKLPSASDGATTFGDFSVQKKFQQVIEAVHKHRAATTSSDAANWRRIAEERMSKYRTDLDEDLAQRLRDAGMEEMDAETLQEFDSFHWIVEFAEVMDDGGFDVVIGNPPWEVLSPNRSDFFSSTTSASERTTPTEKTRWRKSCSPTSRSNPGGKSTSAGWNSEQSTLTPHRTTVCSPHQSTGGT
;
A
#
# COMPACT_ATOMS: atom_id res chain seq x y z
N MET A 1 24.17 -34.28 7.20
CA MET A 1 25.20 -34.12 6.14
C MET A 1 25.96 -32.86 6.47
N ASP A 2 27.25 -32.76 6.12
CA ASP A 2 27.94 -31.46 6.20
C ASP A 2 27.38 -30.59 5.07
N ILE A 3 26.77 -29.46 5.44
CA ILE A 3 26.18 -28.51 4.52
C ILE A 3 27.31 -27.88 3.68
N GLN A 4 27.15 -27.92 2.36
CA GLN A 4 28.07 -27.37 1.37
C GLN A 4 27.38 -26.25 0.60
N GLN A 5 28.16 -25.32 0.05
CA GLN A 5 27.62 -24.27 -0.81
C GLN A 5 27.37 -24.78 -2.23
N ILE A 6 26.28 -24.31 -2.84
CA ILE A 6 26.01 -24.37 -4.26
C ILE A 6 26.93 -23.36 -4.96
N THR A 7 27.61 -23.80 -6.02
CA THR A 7 28.57 -23.00 -6.78
C THR A 7 27.99 -22.60 -8.15
N ALA A 8 28.56 -21.58 -8.78
CA ALA A 8 28.17 -21.20 -10.15
C ALA A 8 28.26 -22.37 -11.14
N ALA A 9 29.26 -23.23 -10.98
CA ALA A 9 29.44 -24.41 -11.84
C ALA A 9 28.34 -25.46 -11.63
N ASP A 10 27.75 -25.52 -10.44
CA ASP A 10 26.62 -26.41 -10.17
C ASP A 10 25.38 -25.90 -10.91
N VAL A 11 25.06 -24.60 -10.79
CA VAL A 11 23.88 -23.98 -11.45
C VAL A 11 24.01 -23.99 -12.97
N ALA A 12 25.19 -23.65 -13.52
CA ALA A 12 25.44 -23.76 -14.96
C ALA A 12 25.29 -25.20 -15.48
N GLY A 13 25.38 -26.20 -14.60
CA GLY A 13 25.18 -27.62 -14.91
C GLY A 13 23.74 -28.11 -14.78
N TRP A 14 22.77 -27.25 -14.43
CA TRP A 14 21.37 -27.65 -14.31
C TRP A 14 20.79 -27.94 -15.71
N THR A 15 20.73 -29.22 -16.07
CA THR A 15 20.17 -29.72 -17.34
C THR A 15 19.06 -30.77 -17.13
N SER A 16 18.76 -31.09 -15.89
CA SER A 16 17.76 -32.08 -15.48
C SER A 16 17.31 -31.84 -14.04
N LEU A 17 16.15 -32.39 -13.65
CA LEU A 17 15.67 -32.38 -12.26
C LEU A 17 16.66 -33.04 -11.28
N GLU A 18 17.43 -34.03 -11.73
CA GLU A 18 18.45 -34.72 -10.93
C GLU A 18 19.66 -33.82 -10.61
N ASP A 19 20.07 -32.97 -11.56
CA ASP A 19 21.17 -32.01 -11.37
C ASP A 19 20.82 -30.95 -10.32
N ILE A 20 19.58 -30.44 -10.39
CA ILE A 20 19.02 -29.46 -9.44
C ILE A 20 18.92 -30.11 -8.04
N SER A 21 18.38 -31.33 -7.95
CA SER A 21 18.29 -32.07 -6.69
C SER A 21 19.65 -32.27 -6.05
N THR A 22 20.65 -32.69 -6.81
CA THR A 22 22.02 -32.92 -6.33
C THR A 22 22.62 -31.64 -5.76
N SER A 23 22.33 -30.50 -6.39
CA SER A 23 22.78 -29.19 -5.92
C SER A 23 22.09 -28.78 -4.62
N LEU A 24 20.77 -28.92 -4.53
CA LEU A 24 19.99 -28.59 -3.32
C LEU A 24 20.28 -29.54 -2.14
N GLN A 25 20.63 -30.80 -2.38
CA GLN A 25 21.10 -31.71 -1.34
C GLN A 25 22.39 -31.24 -0.65
N LYS A 26 23.22 -30.42 -1.32
CA LYS A 26 24.37 -29.77 -0.67
C LYS A 26 23.93 -28.88 0.49
N ARG A 27 22.73 -28.30 0.40
CA ARG A 27 22.09 -27.48 1.43
C ARG A 27 21.29 -28.29 2.46
N GLY A 28 21.34 -29.62 2.37
CA GLY A 28 20.70 -30.53 3.31
C GLY A 28 19.26 -30.90 2.99
N LEU A 29 18.68 -30.36 1.90
CA LEU A 29 17.31 -30.71 1.47
C LEU A 29 17.24 -32.19 1.11
N VAL A 30 16.11 -32.84 1.41
CA VAL A 30 15.98 -34.30 1.25
C VAL A 30 14.93 -34.63 0.17
N PRO A 31 15.27 -35.37 -0.88
CA PRO A 31 14.29 -35.76 -1.89
C PRO A 31 13.19 -36.66 -1.33
N ARG A 32 11.98 -36.48 -1.84
CA ARG A 32 10.75 -37.23 -1.52
C ARG A 32 10.12 -37.72 -2.82
N GLU A 33 10.73 -38.76 -3.40
CA GLU A 33 10.32 -39.37 -4.67
C GLU A 33 8.87 -39.90 -4.65
N ASP A 34 8.31 -40.19 -3.47
CA ASP A 34 6.94 -40.70 -3.31
C ASP A 34 5.85 -39.60 -3.33
N LEU A 35 6.24 -38.31 -3.41
CA LEU A 35 5.32 -37.17 -3.28
C LEU A 35 5.08 -36.39 -4.59
N GLY A 36 5.87 -36.61 -5.64
CA GLY A 36 5.78 -35.89 -6.92
C GLY A 36 5.10 -36.69 -8.05
N GLU A 37 4.65 -35.98 -9.09
CA GLU A 37 4.21 -36.56 -10.38
C GLU A 37 5.41 -36.88 -11.31
N ASP A 38 5.18 -37.46 -12.50
CA ASP A 38 6.25 -37.88 -13.42
C ASP A 38 7.16 -36.72 -13.90
N ASP A 39 6.66 -35.47 -13.86
CA ASP A 39 7.33 -34.21 -14.25
C ASP A 39 7.73 -33.35 -13.03
N GLU A 40 7.64 -33.88 -11.82
CA GLU A 40 7.83 -33.14 -10.57
C GLU A 40 8.72 -33.90 -9.56
N LEU A 41 9.72 -33.22 -9.01
CA LEU A 41 10.53 -33.71 -7.91
C LEU A 41 10.30 -32.89 -6.65
N VAL A 42 9.83 -33.53 -5.58
CA VAL A 42 9.58 -32.86 -4.29
C VAL A 42 10.80 -33.00 -3.37
N MET A 43 11.28 -31.88 -2.84
CA MET A 43 12.38 -31.79 -1.87
C MET A 43 11.83 -31.31 -0.51
N GLU A 44 12.16 -31.99 0.58
CA GLU A 44 11.79 -31.56 1.94
C GLU A 44 12.77 -30.52 2.48
N LEU A 45 12.22 -29.40 2.95
CA LEU A 45 12.94 -28.28 3.55
C LEU A 45 12.82 -28.29 5.09
N ASP A 46 11.65 -28.66 5.61
CA ASP A 46 11.35 -28.80 7.05
C ASP A 46 10.17 -29.80 7.23
N ASP A 47 9.82 -30.13 8.48
CA ASP A 47 8.80 -31.14 8.84
C ASP A 47 7.46 -30.99 8.08
N ASP A 48 7.06 -29.76 7.74
CA ASP A 48 5.82 -29.42 7.03
C ASP A 48 6.02 -28.52 5.80
N GLN A 49 7.26 -28.40 5.29
CA GLN A 49 7.59 -27.54 4.15
C GLN A 49 8.38 -28.25 3.05
N PHE A 50 7.98 -27.99 1.81
CA PHE A 50 8.54 -28.65 0.63
C PHE A 50 8.85 -27.64 -0.47
N VAL A 51 9.89 -27.96 -1.26
CA VAL A 51 10.22 -27.33 -2.52
C VAL A 51 9.89 -28.30 -3.65
N SER A 52 8.90 -27.98 -4.48
CA SER A 52 8.52 -28.78 -5.65
C SER A 52 9.30 -28.30 -6.87
N ILE A 53 10.10 -29.15 -7.49
CA ILE A 53 10.86 -28.83 -8.70
C ILE A 53 10.10 -29.36 -9.91
N ILE A 54 9.64 -28.48 -10.79
CA ILE A 54 8.74 -28.82 -11.89
C ILE A 54 9.43 -28.58 -13.24
N GLU A 55 9.44 -29.58 -14.12
CA GLU A 55 9.85 -29.41 -15.51
C GLU A 55 8.66 -28.94 -16.35
N ALA A 56 8.64 -27.66 -16.74
CA ALA A 56 7.60 -27.12 -17.59
C ALA A 56 7.74 -27.63 -19.02
N GLY A 57 6.61 -27.95 -19.66
CA GLY A 57 6.59 -28.36 -21.06
C GLY A 57 7.06 -27.23 -22.01
N PRO A 58 7.46 -27.56 -23.25
CA PRO A 58 8.08 -26.62 -24.20
C PRO A 58 7.19 -25.45 -24.68
N THR A 59 5.94 -25.38 -24.24
CA THR A 59 5.01 -24.27 -24.53
C THR A 59 4.40 -23.69 -23.26
N GLN A 60 4.90 -24.06 -22.08
CA GLN A 60 4.40 -23.63 -20.79
C GLN A 60 5.38 -22.63 -20.20
N ASP A 61 4.86 -21.49 -19.77
CA ASP A 61 5.64 -20.45 -19.08
C ASP A 61 5.69 -20.76 -17.57
N ALA A 62 6.82 -20.51 -16.93
CA ALA A 62 7.04 -20.73 -15.51
C ALA A 62 6.05 -19.91 -14.69
N LYS A 63 5.79 -18.68 -15.13
CA LYS A 63 4.87 -17.74 -14.48
C LYS A 63 3.40 -18.20 -14.52
N SER A 64 3.06 -19.16 -15.39
CA SER A 64 1.72 -19.77 -15.48
C SER A 64 1.47 -20.92 -14.50
N PHE A 65 2.49 -21.39 -13.77
CA PHE A 65 2.36 -22.48 -12.79
C PHE A 65 1.89 -21.95 -11.44
N THR A 66 0.58 -21.80 -11.30
CA THR A 66 -0.06 -21.36 -10.04
C THR A 66 -0.57 -22.53 -9.19
N ASN A 67 -0.83 -23.70 -9.79
CA ASN A 67 -1.71 -24.68 -9.15
C ASN A 67 -1.43 -26.15 -9.52
N ARG A 68 -0.79 -26.90 -8.60
CA ARG A 68 -0.90 -28.38 -8.56
C ARG A 68 -1.13 -28.98 -7.17
N MET A 69 -0.97 -28.26 -6.05
CA MET A 69 -1.17 -28.84 -4.71
C MET A 69 -1.99 -27.94 -3.77
N THR A 70 -3.08 -28.50 -3.24
CA THR A 70 -4.17 -27.75 -2.60
C THR A 70 -4.05 -27.62 -1.07
N TYR A 71 -3.06 -28.24 -0.40
CA TYR A 71 -3.18 -28.47 1.05
C TYR A 71 -1.96 -28.21 1.96
N ARG A 72 -0.78 -27.83 1.46
CA ARG A 72 0.41 -27.55 2.32
C ARG A 72 1.25 -26.37 1.80
N ARG A 73 1.97 -25.69 2.71
CA ARG A 73 2.83 -24.53 2.42
C ARG A 73 4.01 -24.98 1.55
N HIS A 74 3.88 -24.84 0.23
CA HIS A 74 4.92 -25.21 -0.73
C HIS A 74 5.48 -23.97 -1.43
N THR A 75 6.79 -23.99 -1.68
CA THR A 75 7.42 -23.10 -2.68
C THR A 75 7.73 -23.96 -3.90
N ASN A 76 7.29 -23.57 -5.08
CA ASN A 76 7.59 -24.26 -6.32
C ASN A 76 8.88 -23.69 -6.90
N LEU A 77 9.82 -24.52 -7.33
CA LEU A 77 10.91 -24.17 -8.23
C LEU A 77 10.55 -24.70 -9.63
N VAL A 78 10.15 -23.83 -10.54
CA VAL A 78 9.76 -24.21 -11.89
C VAL A 78 10.94 -23.97 -12.82
N SER A 79 11.30 -24.98 -13.61
CA SER A 79 12.28 -24.85 -14.71
C SER A 79 11.56 -24.84 -16.05
N THR A 80 11.84 -23.86 -16.91
CA THR A 80 11.27 -23.71 -18.26
C THR A 80 12.30 -23.85 -19.36
N ASN A 81 11.80 -23.98 -20.61
CA ASN A 81 12.59 -23.86 -21.85
C ASN A 81 13.86 -24.72 -21.86
N GLU A 82 13.74 -26.02 -21.56
CA GLU A 82 14.90 -26.94 -21.55
C GLU A 82 15.97 -26.64 -20.47
N PHE A 83 15.54 -26.16 -19.29
CA PHE A 83 16.41 -25.81 -18.15
C PHE A 83 17.29 -24.57 -18.39
N GLU A 84 16.78 -23.60 -19.16
CA GLU A 84 17.45 -22.31 -19.37
C GLU A 84 17.05 -21.26 -18.35
N GLU A 85 15.79 -21.27 -17.91
CA GLU A 85 15.21 -20.30 -16.97
C GLU A 85 14.66 -21.05 -15.75
N PHE A 86 14.86 -20.45 -14.57
CA PHE A 86 14.39 -20.99 -13.29
C PHE A 86 13.59 -19.94 -12.53
N THR A 87 12.40 -20.30 -12.04
CA THR A 87 11.52 -19.42 -11.26
C THR A 87 11.09 -20.09 -9.97
N PHE A 88 11.43 -19.49 -8.82
CA PHE A 88 10.85 -19.86 -7.53
C PHE A 88 9.54 -19.12 -7.30
N ILE A 89 8.42 -19.84 -7.21
CA ILE A 89 7.08 -19.31 -6.95
C ILE A 89 6.63 -19.75 -5.56
N SER A 90 6.40 -18.80 -4.66
CA SER A 90 5.84 -19.07 -3.33
C SER A 90 4.45 -18.49 -3.22
N ARG A 91 3.49 -19.33 -2.81
CA ARG A 91 2.11 -18.89 -2.55
C ARG A 91 2.03 -18.23 -1.18
N ARG A 92 1.62 -16.97 -1.14
CA ARG A 92 1.16 -16.29 0.08
C ARG A 92 -0.37 -16.25 0.07
N ARG A 93 -0.98 -16.62 1.20
CA ARG A 93 -2.39 -16.25 1.46
C ARG A 93 -2.35 -15.04 2.37
N SER A 94 -3.10 -13.98 2.04
CA SER A 94 -3.47 -12.99 3.06
C SER A 94 -4.24 -13.68 4.18
N PHE A 95 -4.15 -13.13 5.39
CA PHE A 95 -4.52 -13.84 6.60
C PHE A 95 -6.03 -14.21 6.62
N GLY A 96 -6.37 -15.50 6.66
CA GLY A 96 -7.76 -16.01 6.71
C GLY A 96 -8.03 -17.23 5.80
N GLU A 97 -9.18 -17.90 5.95
CA GLU A 97 -9.59 -19.02 5.08
C GLU A 97 -9.99 -18.55 3.67
N ALA A 98 -10.44 -17.29 3.53
CA ALA A 98 -10.90 -16.64 2.30
C ALA A 98 -9.98 -15.54 1.74
N GLY A 99 -8.78 -15.34 2.31
CA GLY A 99 -7.86 -14.27 1.91
C GLY A 99 -7.36 -14.41 0.46
N ARG A 100 -7.21 -13.28 -0.24
CA ARG A 100 -6.62 -13.22 -1.58
C ARG A 100 -5.22 -13.85 -1.59
N ILE A 101 -4.97 -14.66 -2.62
CA ILE A 101 -3.70 -15.36 -2.79
C ILE A 101 -2.77 -14.42 -3.57
N SER A 102 -1.63 -14.06 -2.98
CA SER A 102 -0.53 -13.41 -3.68
C SER A 102 0.59 -14.40 -3.95
N TYR A 103 1.45 -14.09 -4.91
CA TYR A 103 2.55 -14.96 -5.30
C TYR A 103 3.85 -14.16 -5.31
N GLN A 104 4.86 -14.67 -4.63
CA GLN A 104 6.22 -14.15 -4.76
C GLN A 104 6.96 -14.99 -5.80
N GLN A 105 7.65 -14.34 -6.72
CA GLN A 105 8.38 -14.98 -7.80
C GLN A 105 9.84 -14.53 -7.78
N PHE A 106 10.79 -15.46 -7.89
CA PHE A 106 12.22 -15.14 -8.02
C PHE A 106 12.77 -15.90 -9.21
N SER A 107 13.10 -15.17 -10.28
CA SER A 107 13.57 -15.78 -11.54
C SER A 107 15.04 -15.49 -11.80
N PHE A 108 15.72 -16.41 -12.48
CA PHE A 108 17.04 -16.19 -13.03
C PHE A 108 17.32 -17.10 -14.23
N ASP A 109 18.19 -16.63 -15.12
CA ASP A 109 18.70 -17.41 -16.24
C ASP A 109 19.92 -18.25 -15.83
N ARG A 110 19.99 -19.48 -16.36
CA ARG A 110 21.18 -20.34 -16.25
C ARG A 110 22.41 -19.67 -16.86
N SER A 111 22.23 -18.93 -17.95
CA SER A 111 23.31 -18.25 -18.69
C SER A 111 24.04 -17.21 -17.83
N ALA A 112 23.39 -16.64 -16.81
CA ALA A 112 24.02 -15.72 -15.86
C ALA A 112 25.24 -16.35 -15.15
N PHE A 113 25.28 -17.68 -15.05
CA PHE A 113 26.34 -18.41 -14.36
C PHE A 113 27.49 -18.80 -15.31
N GLU A 114 27.28 -18.75 -16.63
CA GLU A 114 28.26 -19.13 -17.65
C GLU A 114 29.35 -18.06 -17.85
N ASP A 115 29.01 -16.77 -17.87
CA ASP A 115 29.95 -15.69 -18.31
C ASP A 115 30.30 -14.57 -17.30
N GLY A 116 29.71 -14.52 -16.10
CA GLY A 116 30.27 -13.70 -15.00
C GLY A 116 29.65 -12.36 -14.70
N GLY A 117 28.48 -12.06 -15.26
CA GLY A 117 27.56 -11.04 -14.74
C GLY A 117 26.71 -11.55 -13.57
N SER A 118 26.21 -10.63 -12.73
CA SER A 118 25.32 -10.81 -11.54
C SER A 118 25.51 -12.04 -10.62
N ARG A 119 26.67 -12.72 -10.70
CA ARG A 119 26.93 -14.04 -10.08
C ARG A 119 26.73 -14.13 -8.57
N PHE A 120 26.84 -13.04 -7.82
CA PHE A 120 26.95 -13.11 -6.36
C PHE A 120 25.58 -13.12 -5.67
N SER A 121 24.65 -12.23 -6.03
CA SER A 121 23.36 -12.12 -5.33
C SER A 121 22.48 -13.37 -5.46
N VAL A 122 22.40 -13.99 -6.64
CA VAL A 122 21.61 -15.22 -6.83
C VAL A 122 22.24 -16.42 -6.14
N LEU A 123 23.57 -16.58 -6.21
CA LEU A 123 24.26 -17.65 -5.48
C LEU A 123 24.14 -17.49 -3.98
N ASP A 124 24.26 -16.27 -3.47
CA ASP A 124 24.14 -15.98 -2.05
C ASP A 124 22.73 -16.36 -1.57
N LYS A 125 21.68 -15.92 -2.30
CA LYS A 125 20.28 -16.30 -2.06
C LYS A 125 20.03 -17.82 -2.10
N LEU A 126 20.54 -18.53 -3.11
CA LEU A 126 20.41 -20.00 -3.19
C LEU A 126 21.13 -20.71 -2.05
N ASN A 127 22.24 -20.14 -1.57
CA ASN A 127 23.00 -20.66 -0.45
C ASN A 127 22.40 -20.30 0.92
N GLU A 128 21.44 -19.38 0.99
CA GLU A 128 20.69 -19.14 2.21
C GLU A 128 19.67 -20.25 2.48
N ILE A 129 19.15 -20.91 1.44
CA ILE A 129 18.26 -22.08 1.60
C ILE A 129 18.98 -23.18 2.40
N GLU A 130 18.44 -23.60 3.54
CA GLU A 130 19.02 -24.66 4.38
C GLU A 130 17.94 -25.53 5.03
N TYR A 131 18.18 -26.83 5.13
CA TYR A 131 17.26 -27.75 5.81
C TYR A 131 17.10 -27.43 7.30
N GLY A 132 15.85 -27.38 7.77
CA GLY A 132 15.50 -27.08 9.17
C GLY A 132 15.33 -25.60 9.47
N ASP A 133 15.46 -24.72 8.47
CA ASP A 133 15.03 -23.33 8.55
C ASP A 133 13.99 -23.04 7.45
N GLY A 134 12.72 -23.30 7.76
CA GLY A 134 11.63 -23.01 6.84
C GLY A 134 11.47 -21.54 6.46
N GLN A 135 12.16 -20.61 7.11
CA GLN A 135 12.18 -19.20 6.73
C GLN A 135 13.29 -18.87 5.73
N SER A 136 14.26 -19.75 5.53
CA SER A 136 15.41 -19.49 4.64
C SER A 136 14.99 -19.28 3.18
N VAL A 137 13.87 -19.88 2.75
CA VAL A 137 13.32 -19.65 1.40
C VAL A 137 12.82 -18.21 1.22
N GLN A 138 12.47 -17.51 2.30
CA GLN A 138 12.09 -16.09 2.22
C GLN A 138 13.27 -15.19 1.82
N ALA A 139 14.52 -15.63 2.02
CA ALA A 139 15.70 -14.90 1.57
C ALA A 139 15.78 -14.76 0.05
N LEU A 140 15.22 -15.72 -0.71
CA LEU A 140 15.13 -15.63 -2.17
C LEU A 140 14.41 -14.34 -2.59
N TYR A 141 13.44 -13.92 -1.78
CA TYR A 141 12.59 -12.79 -2.04
C TYR A 141 13.08 -11.48 -1.38
N ASP A 142 14.29 -11.44 -0.82
CA ASP A 142 14.83 -10.21 -0.24
C ASP A 142 15.21 -9.17 -1.31
N THR A 143 14.64 -7.97 -1.20
CA THR A 143 14.84 -6.84 -2.12
C THR A 143 15.82 -5.78 -1.61
N ARG A 144 16.39 -5.93 -0.40
CA ARG A 144 17.24 -4.92 0.25
C ARG A 144 18.45 -4.47 -0.58
N GLU A 145 19.05 -5.38 -1.35
CA GLU A 145 20.19 -5.05 -2.21
C GLU A 145 19.77 -4.15 -3.38
N VAL A 146 18.63 -4.48 -4.02
CA VAL A 146 18.04 -3.71 -5.12
C VAL A 146 17.65 -2.31 -4.64
N VAL A 147 16.96 -2.23 -3.49
CA VAL A 147 16.61 -0.97 -2.83
C VAL A 147 17.84 -0.10 -2.62
N LYS A 148 18.90 -0.66 -2.03
CA LYS A 148 20.13 0.08 -1.72
C LYS A 148 20.85 0.56 -2.98
N GLU A 149 20.94 -0.29 -4.01
CA GLU A 149 21.59 0.07 -5.27
C GLU A 149 20.83 1.18 -6.00
N PHE A 150 19.50 1.04 -6.12
CA PHE A 150 18.66 2.06 -6.74
C PHE A 150 18.76 3.37 -6.00
N TYR A 151 18.54 3.34 -4.68
CA TYR A 151 18.59 4.53 -3.83
C TYR A 151 19.89 5.31 -4.00
N THR A 152 21.03 4.62 -3.94
CA THR A 152 22.35 5.26 -4.04
C THR A 152 22.53 6.00 -5.38
N LYS A 153 22.06 5.39 -6.48
CA LYS A 153 22.15 5.98 -7.82
C LYS A 153 21.13 7.10 -8.01
N PHE A 154 19.90 6.87 -7.56
CA PHE A 154 18.81 7.85 -7.61
C PHE A 154 19.15 9.13 -6.84
N GLU A 155 19.69 9.03 -5.62
CA GLU A 155 20.11 10.19 -4.84
C GLU A 155 21.24 10.97 -5.48
N SER A 156 22.21 10.27 -6.06
CA SER A 156 23.31 10.92 -6.80
C SER A 156 22.74 11.72 -7.96
N LEU A 157 21.93 11.08 -8.81
CA LEU A 157 21.29 11.72 -9.95
C LEU A 157 20.46 12.92 -9.49
N ARG A 158 19.56 12.74 -8.52
CA ARG A 158 18.72 13.81 -7.98
C ARG A 158 19.54 15.01 -7.49
N THR A 159 20.64 14.76 -6.79
CA THR A 159 21.53 15.83 -6.29
C THR A 159 22.14 16.62 -7.43
N ASP A 160 22.58 15.94 -8.49
CA ASP A 160 23.15 16.56 -9.68
C ASP A 160 22.08 17.36 -10.45
N LEU A 161 20.87 16.81 -10.65
CA LEU A 161 19.77 17.51 -11.31
C LEU A 161 19.35 18.80 -10.60
N VAL A 162 19.37 18.82 -9.26
CA VAL A 162 19.00 20.01 -8.48
C VAL A 162 19.95 21.19 -8.76
N THR A 163 21.22 20.94 -9.07
CA THR A 163 22.15 22.03 -9.42
C THR A 163 21.87 22.60 -10.81
N GLU A 164 21.29 21.81 -11.70
CA GLU A 164 21.00 22.17 -13.10
C GLU A 164 19.61 22.80 -13.29
N VAL A 165 18.82 22.96 -12.22
CA VAL A 165 17.54 23.68 -12.31
C VAL A 165 17.79 25.16 -12.57
N ALA A 166 17.29 25.61 -13.71
CA ALA A 166 17.33 26.99 -14.16
C ALA A 166 16.07 27.77 -13.76
N ARG A 167 16.16 29.10 -13.79
CA ARG A 167 15.03 30.05 -13.59
C ARG A 167 14.38 30.04 -12.20
N ILE A 168 14.89 29.24 -11.26
CA ILE A 168 14.66 29.40 -9.82
C ILE A 168 15.89 30.07 -9.18
N PRO A 169 15.71 31.12 -8.36
CA PRO A 169 16.82 31.74 -7.61
C PRO A 169 17.60 30.75 -6.73
N ASP A 170 18.92 30.90 -6.65
CA ASP A 170 19.79 29.98 -5.90
C ASP A 170 19.55 29.98 -4.38
N ASP A 171 18.90 31.02 -3.84
CA ASP A 171 18.47 31.10 -2.44
C ASP A 171 17.17 30.32 -2.17
N ARG A 172 16.53 29.76 -3.20
CA ARG A 172 15.34 28.91 -3.14
C ARG A 172 15.67 27.45 -3.47
N GLY A 173 16.68 26.89 -2.79
CA GLY A 173 17.11 25.50 -2.99
C GLY A 173 16.02 24.46 -2.66
N ASP A 174 15.12 24.79 -1.73
CA ASP A 174 13.93 23.99 -1.39
C ASP A 174 12.98 23.86 -2.60
N ALA A 175 12.76 24.95 -3.33
CA ALA A 175 11.92 24.94 -4.53
C ALA A 175 12.56 24.13 -5.66
N LYS A 176 13.89 24.23 -5.85
CA LYS A 176 14.62 23.39 -6.83
C LYS A 176 14.51 21.90 -6.49
N GLN A 177 14.66 21.53 -5.22
CA GLN A 177 14.49 20.14 -4.76
C GLN A 177 13.09 19.61 -5.03
N ARG A 178 12.05 20.38 -4.69
CA ARG A 178 10.65 20.00 -4.96
C ARG A 178 10.37 19.85 -6.46
N TYR A 179 10.87 20.76 -7.29
CA TYR A 179 10.71 20.69 -8.75
C TYR A 179 11.33 19.40 -9.32
N VAL A 180 12.57 19.07 -8.95
CA VAL A 180 13.23 17.84 -9.40
C VAL A 180 12.51 16.61 -8.87
N GLN A 181 12.06 16.61 -7.61
CA GLN A 181 11.33 15.49 -7.02
C GLN A 181 10.06 15.17 -7.84
N VAL A 182 9.21 16.17 -8.08
CA VAL A 182 7.98 16.01 -8.87
C VAL A 182 8.27 15.57 -10.30
N LEU A 183 9.30 16.15 -10.94
CA LEU A 183 9.72 15.74 -12.29
C LEU A 183 10.11 14.26 -12.33
N MET A 184 10.92 13.81 -11.37
CA MET A 184 11.33 12.41 -11.26
C MET A 184 10.13 11.50 -10.98
N ASP A 185 9.21 11.90 -10.11
CA ASP A 185 8.01 11.12 -9.78
C ASP A 185 7.09 10.95 -11.00
N ARG A 186 6.92 12.01 -11.81
CA ARG A 186 6.21 11.95 -13.11
C ARG A 186 6.86 10.94 -14.07
N LEU A 187 8.19 10.99 -14.20
CA LEU A 187 8.93 10.10 -15.09
C LEU A 187 8.91 8.64 -14.59
N ILE A 188 9.08 8.42 -13.29
CA ILE A 188 8.96 7.10 -12.66
C ILE A 188 7.57 6.51 -12.90
N PHE A 189 6.51 7.30 -12.70
CA PHE A 189 5.14 6.88 -12.98
C PHE A 189 4.97 6.49 -14.45
N LEU A 190 5.49 7.29 -15.38
CA LEU A 190 5.43 6.98 -16.81
C LEU A 190 6.21 5.71 -17.17
N TYR A 191 7.34 5.44 -16.52
CA TYR A 191 8.08 4.19 -16.68
C TYR A 191 7.29 2.96 -16.24
N PHE A 192 6.51 3.06 -15.15
CA PHE A 192 5.60 1.98 -14.78
C PHE A 192 4.55 1.74 -15.86
N ILE A 193 3.84 2.79 -16.27
CA ILE A 193 2.67 2.62 -17.13
C ILE A 193 3.03 2.30 -18.59
N GLN A 194 4.19 2.75 -19.10
CA GLN A 194 4.67 2.35 -20.43
C GLN A 194 4.93 0.85 -20.52
N LYS A 195 5.41 0.21 -19.43
CA LYS A 195 5.61 -1.24 -19.40
C LYS A 195 4.29 -2.03 -19.37
N LYS A 196 3.14 -1.37 -19.17
CA LYS A 196 1.79 -1.92 -19.40
C LYS A 196 1.21 -1.54 -20.77
N ASN A 197 2.04 -1.10 -21.72
CA ASN A 197 1.60 -0.67 -23.06
C ASN A 197 0.63 0.51 -23.05
N LEU A 198 0.57 1.27 -21.96
CA LEU A 198 -0.36 2.39 -21.84
C LEU A 198 0.12 3.66 -22.56
N LEU A 199 1.39 3.71 -22.99
CA LEU A 199 1.91 4.82 -23.78
C LEU A 199 2.12 4.36 -25.23
N ASP A 200 1.14 4.63 -26.10
CA ASP A 200 1.11 4.30 -27.53
C ASP A 200 1.47 2.83 -27.84
N PHE A 201 1.08 1.91 -26.96
CA PHE A 201 1.43 0.49 -27.04
C PHE A 201 2.94 0.22 -27.17
N ASN A 202 3.75 1.13 -26.61
CA ASN A 202 5.20 1.11 -26.72
C ASN A 202 5.83 1.05 -25.33
N THR A 203 6.58 -0.02 -25.08
CA THR A 203 7.26 -0.23 -23.80
C THR A 203 8.47 0.68 -23.60
N ASP A 204 8.96 1.31 -24.67
CA ASP A 204 10.16 2.16 -24.69
C ASP A 204 9.82 3.58 -25.19
N TYR A 205 8.54 3.96 -25.07
CA TYR A 205 7.95 5.19 -25.59
C TYR A 205 8.77 6.45 -25.24
N LEU A 206 9.15 6.61 -23.98
CA LEU A 206 9.83 7.82 -23.52
C LEU A 206 11.23 7.97 -24.14
N LEU A 207 11.99 6.87 -24.25
CA LEU A 207 13.35 6.87 -24.79
C LEU A 207 13.34 7.08 -26.31
N GLU A 208 12.40 6.44 -27.01
CA GLU A 208 12.23 6.62 -28.46
C GLU A 208 11.80 8.05 -28.79
N LYS A 209 10.82 8.62 -28.05
CA LYS A 209 10.39 10.00 -28.23
C LYS A 209 11.52 10.97 -27.94
N HIS A 210 12.23 10.83 -26.81
CA HIS A 210 13.40 11.64 -26.51
C HIS A 210 14.40 11.63 -27.68
N SER A 211 14.76 10.45 -28.19
CA SER A 211 15.70 10.32 -29.32
C SER A 211 15.18 11.00 -30.59
N GLU A 212 13.89 10.86 -30.90
CA GLU A 212 13.22 11.49 -32.06
C GLU A 212 13.38 13.02 -32.01
N TYR A 213 12.98 13.67 -30.91
CA TYR A 213 13.05 15.13 -30.76
C TYR A 213 14.50 15.65 -30.70
N VAL A 214 15.42 14.90 -30.08
CA VAL A 214 16.85 15.26 -30.07
C VAL A 214 17.44 15.23 -31.49
N ASP A 215 17.11 14.22 -32.29
CA ASP A 215 17.60 14.10 -33.67
C ASP A 215 17.06 15.22 -34.59
N GLU A 216 15.87 15.74 -34.28
CA GLU A 216 15.27 16.90 -34.96
C GLU A 216 15.87 18.23 -34.49
N GLY A 217 16.64 18.22 -33.40
CA GLY A 217 17.27 19.41 -32.80
C GLY A 217 16.29 20.27 -32.01
N GLU A 218 15.19 19.67 -31.55
CA GLU A 218 14.15 20.31 -30.76
C GLU A 218 14.44 20.17 -29.25
N ASP A 219 13.81 21.03 -28.44
CA ASP A 219 13.89 20.94 -26.98
C ASP A 219 12.90 19.89 -26.48
N VAL A 220 13.41 18.79 -25.92
CA VAL A 220 12.58 17.65 -25.52
C VAL A 220 11.57 18.00 -24.43
N TYR A 221 11.88 19.00 -23.58
CA TYR A 221 10.93 19.39 -22.56
C TYR A 221 9.80 20.21 -23.18
N GLU A 222 10.13 21.26 -23.92
CA GLU A 222 9.13 22.18 -24.48
C GLU A 222 8.23 21.51 -25.53
N GLU A 223 8.77 20.62 -26.37
CA GLU A 223 8.03 20.02 -27.49
C GLU A 223 7.42 18.65 -27.16
N PHE A 224 7.90 17.95 -26.12
CA PHE A 224 7.40 16.61 -25.75
C PHE A 224 6.92 16.50 -24.30
N PHE A 225 7.78 16.67 -23.29
CA PHE A 225 7.39 16.40 -21.90
C PHE A 225 6.36 17.39 -21.34
N ASP A 226 6.47 18.68 -21.65
CA ASP A 226 5.52 19.70 -21.19
C ASP A 226 4.11 19.46 -21.78
N PRO A 227 3.92 19.27 -23.10
CA PRO A 227 2.63 18.87 -23.66
C PRO A 227 2.14 17.51 -23.15
N LEU A 228 3.04 16.52 -22.98
CA LEU A 228 2.67 15.21 -22.45
C LEU A 228 2.05 15.35 -21.05
N PHE A 229 2.74 16.06 -20.14
CA PHE A 229 2.31 16.22 -18.77
C PHE A 229 1.03 17.05 -18.69
N PHE A 230 1.06 18.27 -19.19
CA PHE A 230 0.03 19.26 -18.86
C PHE A 230 -1.15 19.28 -19.84
N GLU A 231 -0.99 18.76 -21.06
CA GLU A 231 -2.06 18.75 -22.05
C GLU A 231 -2.67 17.37 -22.25
N VAL A 232 -1.85 16.37 -22.54
CA VAL A 232 -2.32 15.01 -22.88
C VAL A 232 -2.79 14.30 -21.60
N LEU A 233 -1.89 14.09 -20.65
CA LEU A 233 -2.17 13.35 -19.41
C LEU A 233 -3.07 14.15 -18.46
N ALA A 234 -2.86 15.45 -18.36
CA ALA A 234 -3.59 16.30 -17.42
C ALA A 234 -4.87 16.93 -17.96
N GLU A 235 -5.08 17.15 -19.27
CA GLU A 235 -6.27 17.88 -19.77
C GLU A 235 -7.07 17.12 -20.87
N ASN A 236 -6.67 15.90 -21.23
CA ASN A 236 -7.27 15.11 -22.31
C ASN A 236 -7.27 15.87 -23.65
N LYS A 237 -6.26 16.73 -23.86
CA LYS A 237 -6.08 17.41 -25.14
C LYS A 237 -5.43 16.42 -26.11
N LYS A 238 -6.09 16.21 -27.25
CA LYS A 238 -5.49 15.45 -28.34
C LYS A 238 -4.36 16.27 -28.96
N ALA A 239 -3.12 15.85 -28.72
CA ALA A 239 -1.94 16.39 -29.37
C ALA A 239 -1.50 15.48 -30.53
N GLU A 240 -1.23 16.07 -31.70
CA GLU A 240 -0.69 15.31 -32.83
C GLU A 240 0.73 14.83 -32.49
N GLY A 241 1.09 13.61 -32.88
CA GLY A 241 2.43 13.04 -32.65
C GLY A 241 2.60 12.21 -31.37
N PHE A 242 1.62 12.25 -30.45
CA PHE A 242 1.69 11.51 -29.17
C PHE A 242 1.14 10.08 -29.24
N GLY A 243 0.34 9.75 -30.25
CA GLY A 243 -0.28 8.42 -30.37
C GLY A 243 -1.43 8.22 -29.40
N THR A 244 -1.64 6.98 -28.95
CA THR A 244 -2.68 6.64 -27.98
C THR A 244 -2.12 6.69 -26.56
N VAL A 245 -2.47 7.74 -25.80
CA VAL A 245 -2.03 7.96 -24.41
C VAL A 245 -3.24 8.26 -23.54
N PRO A 246 -3.35 7.66 -22.33
CA PRO A 246 -4.52 7.82 -21.47
C PRO A 246 -4.59 9.20 -20.82
N TYR A 247 -5.79 9.60 -20.43
CA TYR A 247 -6.02 10.78 -19.60
C TYR A 247 -6.03 10.40 -18.12
N LEU A 248 -5.20 11.08 -17.30
CA LEU A 248 -5.01 10.76 -15.88
C LEU A 248 -5.47 11.89 -14.94
N ASN A 249 -6.16 12.92 -15.44
CA ASN A 249 -6.88 13.91 -14.64
C ASN A 249 -6.05 14.78 -13.69
N GLY A 250 -4.84 15.15 -14.12
CA GLY A 250 -4.10 16.25 -13.51
C GLY A 250 -3.78 16.07 -12.03
N GLY A 251 -3.68 14.85 -11.50
CA GLY A 251 -3.11 14.61 -10.16
C GLY A 251 -1.62 14.93 -10.16
N LEU A 252 -0.77 13.90 -10.22
CA LEU A 252 0.68 14.00 -10.41
C LEU A 252 1.10 14.94 -11.56
N PHE A 253 0.26 15.07 -12.57
CA PHE A 253 0.52 15.85 -13.79
C PHE A 253 -0.12 17.24 -13.78
N SER A 254 -0.77 17.68 -12.69
CA SER A 254 -1.10 19.11 -12.56
C SER A 254 0.13 19.95 -12.29
N THR A 255 0.01 21.22 -12.64
CA THR A 255 0.95 22.26 -12.23
C THR A 255 1.02 22.32 -10.71
N THR A 256 2.22 22.19 -10.18
CA THR A 256 2.51 22.25 -8.74
C THR A 256 2.65 23.70 -8.26
N PRO A 257 2.56 23.97 -6.94
CA PRO A 257 2.80 25.31 -6.40
C PRO A 257 4.14 25.94 -6.82
N VAL A 258 5.19 25.11 -6.97
CA VAL A 258 6.51 25.59 -7.40
C VAL A 258 6.49 26.01 -8.87
N GLU A 259 5.87 25.22 -9.74
CA GLU A 259 5.72 25.55 -11.17
C GLU A 259 4.80 26.76 -11.39
N GLU A 260 3.81 26.99 -10.51
CA GLU A 260 2.99 28.20 -10.50
C GLU A 260 3.78 29.44 -10.03
N GLU A 261 4.61 29.30 -8.99
CA GLU A 261 5.48 30.39 -8.48
C GLU A 261 6.56 30.77 -9.50
N PHE A 262 7.09 29.78 -10.22
CA PHE A 262 8.15 29.93 -11.21
C PHE A 262 7.74 29.35 -12.58
N PRO A 263 6.89 30.04 -13.36
CA PRO A 263 6.36 29.50 -14.63
C PRO A 263 7.39 29.27 -15.74
N GLU A 264 8.59 29.85 -15.60
CA GLU A 264 9.70 29.67 -16.54
C GLU A 264 10.68 28.60 -16.05
N VAL A 265 10.41 27.89 -14.95
CA VAL A 265 11.28 26.83 -14.42
C VAL A 265 11.52 25.76 -15.47
N LYS A 266 12.78 25.34 -15.61
CA LYS A 266 13.15 24.18 -16.41
C LYS A 266 14.48 23.58 -15.96
N LEU A 267 14.71 22.35 -16.38
CA LEU A 267 15.96 21.61 -16.17
C LEU A 267 16.92 21.91 -17.34
N GLY A 268 18.09 22.48 -17.07
CA GLY A 268 19.02 22.97 -18.10
C GLY A 268 18.72 24.39 -18.58
N GLU A 269 19.74 25.16 -18.96
CA GLU A 269 19.57 26.53 -19.46
C GLU A 269 19.37 26.56 -20.98
N THR A 270 20.11 25.74 -21.72
CA THR A 270 20.00 25.59 -23.18
C THR A 270 19.29 24.30 -23.59
N THR A 271 18.81 24.25 -24.83
CA THR A 271 18.20 23.05 -25.42
C THR A 271 19.12 21.83 -25.37
N GLU A 272 20.41 22.02 -25.67
CA GLU A 272 21.37 20.92 -25.59
C GLU A 272 21.52 20.39 -24.15
N GLU A 273 21.55 21.26 -23.15
CA GLU A 273 21.62 20.87 -21.74
C GLU A 273 20.33 20.17 -21.28
N THR A 274 19.15 20.69 -21.63
CA THR A 274 17.86 20.04 -21.36
C THR A 274 17.86 18.61 -21.92
N ASN A 275 18.23 18.47 -23.19
CA ASN A 275 18.21 17.20 -23.90
C ASN A 275 19.18 16.18 -23.28
N GLU A 276 20.37 16.61 -22.88
CA GLU A 276 21.37 15.76 -22.19
C GLU A 276 20.84 15.30 -20.83
N LEU A 277 20.32 16.21 -20.01
CA LEU A 277 19.82 15.90 -18.66
C LEU A 277 18.61 14.94 -18.68
N PHE A 278 17.66 15.15 -19.59
CA PHE A 278 16.56 14.19 -19.77
C PHE A 278 17.07 12.84 -20.28
N GLY A 279 18.08 12.83 -21.16
CA GLY A 279 18.72 11.59 -21.60
C GLY A 279 19.34 10.81 -20.43
N GLU A 280 20.07 11.48 -19.55
CA GLU A 280 20.66 10.86 -18.35
C GLU A 280 19.60 10.25 -17.41
N ILE A 281 18.47 10.94 -17.23
CA ILE A 281 17.35 10.42 -16.43
C ILE A 281 16.78 9.15 -17.06
N LEU A 282 16.48 9.18 -18.36
CA LEU A 282 15.89 8.05 -19.08
C LEU A 282 16.84 6.86 -19.13
N GLU A 283 18.14 7.08 -19.36
CA GLU A 283 19.16 6.02 -19.30
C GLU A 283 19.26 5.40 -17.90
N PHE A 284 19.17 6.22 -16.84
CA PHE A 284 19.12 5.71 -15.47
C PHE A 284 17.89 4.82 -15.24
N LEU A 285 16.69 5.29 -15.63
CA LEU A 285 15.43 4.57 -15.43
C LEU A 285 15.37 3.29 -16.28
N ASP A 286 15.81 3.33 -17.54
CA ASP A 286 15.87 2.17 -18.44
C ASP A 286 16.84 1.08 -17.94
N GLY A 287 17.81 1.46 -17.09
CA GLY A 287 18.69 0.52 -16.43
C GLY A 287 18.01 -0.46 -15.45
N TRP A 288 16.70 -0.32 -15.21
CA TRP A 288 15.89 -1.10 -14.27
C TRP A 288 14.67 -1.75 -14.93
N ASN A 289 14.19 -2.85 -14.34
CA ASN A 289 12.99 -3.55 -14.80
C ASN A 289 11.79 -3.05 -13.99
N TRP A 290 10.76 -2.52 -14.65
CA TRP A 290 9.61 -1.90 -13.97
C TRP A 290 8.39 -2.80 -14.02
N HIS A 291 7.79 -3.06 -12.86
CA HIS A 291 6.57 -3.85 -12.71
C HIS A 291 5.53 -3.11 -11.88
N VAL A 292 4.37 -2.81 -12.47
CA VAL A 292 3.32 -2.00 -11.82
C VAL A 292 2.57 -2.77 -10.74
N ASP A 293 2.45 -4.09 -10.90
CA ASP A 293 1.65 -4.91 -10.00
C ASP A 293 2.46 -5.34 -8.77
N GLU A 294 2.22 -4.68 -7.62
CA GLU A 294 2.82 -5.04 -6.32
C GLU A 294 2.44 -6.46 -5.85
N ARG A 295 1.37 -7.08 -6.40
CA ARG A 295 0.96 -8.45 -6.02
C ARG A 295 1.89 -9.51 -6.59
N LEU A 296 2.62 -9.16 -7.65
CA LEU A 296 3.67 -9.96 -8.24
C LEU A 296 4.99 -9.47 -7.66
N ASP A 297 5.36 -10.02 -6.50
CA ASP A 297 6.65 -9.73 -5.89
C ASP A 297 7.73 -10.49 -6.66
N ILE A 298 8.08 -9.93 -7.83
CA ILE A 298 9.10 -10.44 -8.74
C ILE A 298 10.45 -9.96 -8.23
N VAL A 299 11.21 -10.84 -7.61
CA VAL A 299 12.50 -10.49 -7.00
C VAL A 299 13.63 -10.74 -8.01
N GLU A 300 13.44 -10.29 -9.25
CA GLU A 300 14.49 -10.32 -10.26
C GLU A 300 15.54 -9.22 -9.98
N PRO A 301 16.82 -9.42 -10.36
CA PRO A 301 17.83 -8.37 -10.25
C PRO A 301 17.37 -7.10 -10.95
N LYS A 302 17.48 -5.96 -10.26
CA LYS A 302 17.03 -4.64 -10.72
C LYS A 302 15.52 -4.52 -11.00
N ASN A 303 14.68 -5.39 -10.45
CA ASN A 303 13.24 -5.17 -10.51
C ASN A 303 12.82 -4.04 -9.55
N ILE A 304 11.96 -3.15 -10.04
CA ILE A 304 11.36 -2.07 -9.28
C ILE A 304 9.84 -2.26 -9.33
N SER A 305 9.28 -2.53 -8.16
CA SER A 305 7.84 -2.48 -7.88
C SER A 305 7.51 -1.20 -7.10
N PRO A 306 6.24 -0.79 -7.04
CA PRO A 306 5.85 0.35 -6.21
C PRO A 306 6.14 0.11 -4.71
N GLU A 307 6.18 -1.14 -4.25
CA GLU A 307 6.60 -1.49 -2.89
C GLU A 307 8.10 -1.21 -2.67
N ILE A 308 8.95 -1.63 -3.61
CA ILE A 308 10.39 -1.38 -3.58
C ILE A 308 10.66 0.13 -3.59
N LEU A 309 9.91 0.91 -4.35
CA LEU A 309 9.98 2.39 -4.29
C LEU A 309 9.62 2.91 -2.91
N GLY A 310 8.54 2.40 -2.31
CA GLY A 310 8.19 2.73 -0.91
C GLY A 310 9.39 2.56 0.02
N HIS A 311 10.12 1.44 -0.09
CA HIS A 311 11.34 1.21 0.71
C HIS A 311 12.48 2.18 0.38
N ILE A 312 12.71 2.47 -0.89
CA ILE A 312 13.77 3.38 -1.35
C ILE A 312 13.55 4.76 -0.74
N PHE A 313 12.32 5.28 -0.79
CA PHE A 313 12.01 6.61 -0.31
C PHE A 313 11.90 6.71 1.21
N GLU A 314 11.46 5.66 1.91
CA GLU A 314 11.53 5.61 3.38
C GLU A 314 12.98 5.70 3.89
N GLN A 315 13.93 5.10 3.17
CA GLN A 315 15.36 5.21 3.49
C GLN A 315 15.90 6.63 3.28
N THR A 316 15.34 7.40 2.35
CA THR A 316 15.68 8.81 2.13
C THR A 316 15.37 9.69 3.33
N VAL A 317 14.21 9.45 3.96
CA VAL A 317 13.69 10.27 5.06
C VAL A 317 14.45 9.99 6.37
N ASN A 318 14.87 8.74 6.60
CA ASN A 318 15.43 8.29 7.88
C ASN A 318 16.96 8.42 8.02
N GLN A 319 17.58 9.46 7.45
CA GLN A 319 19.02 9.72 7.60
C GLN A 319 19.46 10.08 9.04
N LYS A 320 18.51 10.24 9.99
CA LYS A 320 18.77 10.46 11.42
C LYS A 320 18.23 9.28 12.24
N GLU A 321 19.04 8.86 13.21
CA GLU A 321 18.84 7.74 14.12
C GLU A 321 17.37 7.52 14.57
N MET A 322 16.92 6.25 14.44
CA MET A 322 15.76 5.60 15.08
C MET A 322 14.36 5.99 14.55
N GLY A 323 13.61 5.03 13.99
CA GLY A 323 12.16 5.23 13.81
C GLY A 323 11.45 4.34 12.80
N ALA A 324 11.72 4.48 11.50
CA ALA A 324 10.97 3.78 10.48
C ALA A 324 11.42 2.31 10.34
N TYR A 325 10.84 1.46 11.17
CA TYR A 325 10.82 0.03 10.88
C TYR A 325 9.75 -0.21 9.83
N TYR A 326 10.19 -0.56 8.61
CA TYR A 326 9.31 -1.13 7.60
C TYR A 326 8.49 -2.23 8.24
N THR A 327 7.17 -2.08 8.17
CA THR A 327 6.23 -3.07 8.68
C THR A 327 6.01 -4.05 7.53
N PRO A 328 6.45 -5.32 7.64
CA PRO A 328 6.22 -6.31 6.60
C PRO A 328 4.77 -6.34 6.16
N ALA A 329 4.52 -6.51 4.86
CA ALA A 329 3.17 -6.53 4.28
C ALA A 329 2.20 -7.48 5.03
N GLU A 330 2.69 -8.57 5.61
CA GLU A 330 1.86 -9.50 6.39
C GLU A 330 1.41 -8.92 7.72
N ILE A 331 2.19 -8.02 8.32
CA ILE A 331 1.82 -7.33 9.55
C ILE A 331 0.83 -6.22 9.23
N THR A 332 1.05 -5.44 8.17
CA THR A 332 0.10 -4.38 7.79
C THR A 332 -1.26 -4.97 7.37
N ASP A 333 -1.29 -6.04 6.57
CA ASP A 333 -2.50 -6.78 6.19
C ASP A 333 -3.26 -7.29 7.42
N TYR A 334 -2.56 -7.97 8.33
CA TYR A 334 -3.16 -8.46 9.56
C TYR A 334 -3.77 -7.34 10.40
N MET A 335 -3.01 -6.26 10.63
CA MET A 335 -3.48 -5.13 11.43
C MET A 335 -4.67 -4.42 10.78
N ALA A 336 -4.64 -4.22 9.46
CA ALA A 336 -5.75 -3.63 8.74
C ALA A 336 -7.02 -4.50 8.86
N ARG A 337 -6.91 -5.81 8.62
CA ARG A 337 -8.04 -6.74 8.67
C ARG A 337 -8.65 -6.84 10.07
N GLU A 338 -7.82 -7.00 11.10
CA GLU A 338 -8.26 -7.08 12.50
C GLU A 338 -8.75 -5.75 13.08
N THR A 339 -8.67 -4.66 12.32
CA THR A 339 -9.23 -3.36 12.72
C THR A 339 -10.49 -3.03 11.92
N ILE A 340 -10.47 -3.22 10.60
CA ILE A 340 -11.57 -2.86 9.70
C ILE A 340 -12.72 -3.86 9.78
N HIS A 341 -12.46 -5.18 9.76
CA HIS A 341 -13.55 -6.17 9.80
C HIS A 341 -14.39 -6.06 11.07
N PRO A 342 -13.82 -6.00 12.29
CA PRO A 342 -14.62 -5.85 13.50
C PRO A 342 -15.42 -4.55 13.51
N TYR A 343 -14.85 -3.45 13.00
CA TYR A 343 -15.58 -2.18 12.89
C TYR A 343 -16.83 -2.32 12.02
N LEU A 344 -16.69 -2.83 10.79
CA LEU A 344 -17.81 -3.00 9.86
C LEU A 344 -18.88 -3.95 10.43
N LEU A 345 -18.45 -5.05 11.06
CA LEU A 345 -19.36 -6.01 11.69
C LEU A 345 -20.10 -5.42 12.89
N ASP A 346 -19.42 -4.66 13.75
CA ASP A 346 -20.05 -4.04 14.92
C ASP A 346 -21.12 -3.03 14.50
N GLN A 347 -20.84 -2.17 13.50
CA GLN A 347 -21.82 -1.23 12.96
C GLN A 347 -23.02 -1.97 12.34
N LEU A 348 -22.76 -2.91 11.45
CA LEU A 348 -23.79 -3.69 10.77
C LEU A 348 -24.69 -4.43 11.77
N ASN A 349 -24.08 -5.12 12.75
CA ASN A 349 -24.82 -5.88 13.76
C ASN A 349 -25.68 -4.98 14.64
N GLU A 350 -25.22 -3.77 14.95
CA GLU A 350 -25.97 -2.78 15.71
C GLU A 350 -27.23 -2.32 14.93
N ASP A 351 -27.09 -2.03 13.64
CA ASP A 351 -28.18 -1.48 12.81
C ASP A 351 -29.20 -2.53 12.38
N VAL A 352 -28.75 -3.75 12.02
CA VAL A 352 -29.64 -4.84 11.59
C VAL A 352 -30.12 -5.73 12.74
N GLY A 353 -29.61 -5.51 13.96
CA GLY A 353 -30.00 -6.25 15.16
C GLY A 353 -29.65 -7.74 15.11
N THR A 354 -28.57 -8.09 14.43
CA THR A 354 -28.05 -9.47 14.28
C THR A 354 -26.67 -9.59 14.96
N SER A 355 -26.04 -10.76 14.92
CA SER A 355 -24.74 -11.02 15.52
C SER A 355 -23.90 -11.92 14.62
N TYR A 356 -23.51 -11.40 13.46
CA TYR A 356 -22.53 -12.03 12.58
C TYR A 356 -21.16 -12.08 13.29
N GLU A 357 -20.50 -13.24 13.27
CA GLU A 357 -19.16 -13.43 13.82
C GLU A 357 -18.05 -13.13 12.80
N SER A 358 -18.37 -13.17 11.50
CA SER A 358 -17.46 -12.83 10.41
C SER A 358 -18.19 -12.22 9.21
N ILE A 359 -17.46 -11.49 8.36
CA ILE A 359 -17.97 -11.01 7.07
C ILE A 359 -18.35 -12.20 6.18
N ASP A 360 -17.60 -13.30 6.23
CA ASP A 360 -17.90 -14.53 5.47
C ASP A 360 -19.28 -15.12 5.82
N GLU A 361 -19.69 -15.07 7.10
CA GLU A 361 -21.01 -15.52 7.54
C GLU A 361 -22.14 -14.71 6.89
N LEU A 362 -21.94 -13.39 6.69
CA LEU A 362 -22.89 -12.53 6.00
C LEU A 362 -23.14 -13.00 4.56
N PHE A 363 -22.08 -13.41 3.86
CA PHE A 363 -22.14 -13.89 2.47
C PHE A 363 -22.40 -15.40 2.33
N GLY A 364 -22.79 -16.08 3.42
CA GLY A 364 -23.10 -17.51 3.40
C GLY A 364 -21.89 -18.43 3.16
N LEU A 365 -20.69 -17.91 3.38
CA LEU A 365 -19.41 -18.62 3.28
C LEU A 365 -19.08 -19.26 4.64
N ALA A 366 -19.82 -20.27 5.07
CA ALA A 366 -19.55 -20.92 6.36
C ALA A 366 -18.34 -21.88 6.29
N SER A 367 -17.45 -21.81 7.30
CA SER A 367 -16.25 -22.64 7.48
C SER A 367 -16.55 -24.15 7.39
N GLU A 368 -15.66 -24.89 6.72
CA GLU A 368 -15.61 -26.34 6.46
C GLU A 368 -16.13 -27.28 7.58
N THR A 369 -17.43 -27.33 7.84
CA THR A 369 -18.01 -28.35 8.75
C THR A 369 -19.00 -29.30 8.08
N ASP A 370 -19.39 -29.05 6.84
CA ASP A 370 -20.15 -30.02 6.05
C ASP A 370 -19.33 -30.48 4.84
N GLY A 371 -18.83 -31.71 4.94
CA GLY A 371 -18.02 -32.34 3.92
C GLY A 371 -18.75 -32.46 2.57
N ALA A 372 -17.94 -32.34 1.51
CA ALA A 372 -18.25 -32.54 0.10
C ALA A 372 -18.95 -31.37 -0.61
N ALA A 373 -18.17 -30.33 -0.93
CA ALA A 373 -18.32 -29.59 -2.17
C ALA A 373 -16.94 -29.18 -2.68
N ASP A 374 -16.64 -29.49 -3.94
CA ASP A 374 -15.41 -29.10 -4.62
C ASP A 374 -15.32 -27.57 -4.66
N VAL A 375 -14.45 -26.98 -3.84
CA VAL A 375 -14.04 -25.58 -3.98
C VAL A 375 -13.13 -25.50 -5.20
N ALA A 376 -13.69 -25.20 -6.36
CA ALA A 376 -12.92 -24.82 -7.53
C ALA A 376 -12.30 -23.45 -7.25
N LEU A 377 -11.05 -23.44 -6.79
CA LEU A 377 -10.19 -22.26 -6.80
C LEU A 377 -9.98 -21.87 -8.27
N ALA A 378 -10.62 -20.78 -8.70
CA ALA A 378 -10.38 -20.20 -10.01
C ALA A 378 -9.08 -19.39 -9.94
N ASP A 379 -8.03 -19.88 -10.61
CA ASP A 379 -6.69 -19.27 -10.68
C ASP A 379 -6.63 -18.02 -11.57
N GLY A 380 -7.48 -17.04 -11.31
CA GLY A 380 -7.50 -15.80 -12.07
C GLY A 380 -8.30 -14.72 -11.37
N GLY A 381 -7.71 -14.08 -10.36
CA GLY A 381 -8.13 -12.75 -9.90
C GLY A 381 -9.53 -12.58 -9.32
N ALA A 382 -10.28 -13.64 -9.01
CA ALA A 382 -11.61 -13.54 -8.39
C ALA A 382 -11.70 -14.37 -7.10
N VAL A 383 -12.23 -13.71 -6.06
CA VAL A 383 -12.39 -14.18 -4.67
C VAL A 383 -13.52 -15.22 -4.56
N ALA A 384 -13.62 -15.86 -3.39
CA ALA A 384 -14.51 -16.96 -3.03
C ALA A 384 -15.95 -16.85 -3.57
N GLN A 385 -16.46 -17.93 -4.16
CA GLN A 385 -17.86 -18.03 -4.61
C GLN A 385 -18.83 -17.80 -3.44
N ILE A 386 -19.55 -16.66 -3.47
CA ILE A 386 -20.64 -16.33 -2.53
C ILE A 386 -21.56 -17.54 -2.33
N GLY A 387 -22.04 -17.72 -1.10
CA GLY A 387 -23.04 -18.75 -0.77
C GLY A 387 -24.32 -18.61 -1.61
N ALA A 388 -25.26 -19.55 -1.46
CA ALA A 388 -26.52 -19.47 -2.21
C ALA A 388 -27.23 -18.13 -1.92
N VAL A 389 -27.39 -17.29 -2.94
CA VAL A 389 -27.91 -15.90 -2.86
C VAL A 389 -29.24 -15.85 -2.07
N ASP A 390 -30.11 -16.84 -2.28
CA ASP A 390 -31.40 -16.97 -1.59
C ASP A 390 -31.30 -17.10 -0.05
N SER A 391 -30.12 -17.45 0.49
CA SER A 391 -29.87 -17.60 1.92
C SER A 391 -29.29 -16.35 2.59
N ILE A 392 -28.91 -15.34 1.80
CA ILE A 392 -28.30 -14.09 2.26
C ILE A 392 -29.39 -13.02 2.41
N GLN A 393 -29.35 -12.26 3.50
CA GLN A 393 -30.30 -11.18 3.74
C GLN A 393 -29.88 -9.93 2.96
N ARG A 394 -30.57 -9.65 1.85
CA ARG A 394 -30.32 -8.47 0.98
C ARG A 394 -30.19 -7.16 1.74
N GLU A 395 -31.11 -6.89 2.67
CA GLU A 395 -31.13 -5.65 3.46
C GLU A 395 -29.85 -5.47 4.27
N HIS A 396 -29.23 -6.55 4.74
CA HIS A 396 -27.98 -6.48 5.50
C HIS A 396 -26.79 -6.15 4.59
N VAL A 397 -26.77 -6.67 3.37
CA VAL A 397 -25.71 -6.35 2.38
C VAL A 397 -25.87 -4.91 1.88
N GLU A 398 -27.10 -4.43 1.68
CA GLU A 398 -27.36 -3.02 1.36
C GLU A 398 -26.89 -2.09 2.49
N THR A 399 -27.24 -2.38 3.75
CA THR A 399 -26.76 -1.60 4.91
C THR A 399 -25.24 -1.60 5.00
N LEU A 400 -24.59 -2.78 4.87
CA LEU A 400 -23.13 -2.85 4.87
C LEU A 400 -22.53 -1.96 3.78
N TYR A 401 -23.02 -2.06 2.54
CA TYR A 401 -22.46 -1.33 1.41
C TYR A 401 -22.73 0.18 1.49
N PHE A 402 -23.99 0.58 1.57
CA PHE A 402 -24.41 1.98 1.43
C PHE A 402 -24.25 2.81 2.71
N GLU A 403 -24.26 2.18 3.90
CA GLU A 403 -24.27 2.92 5.17
C GLU A 403 -22.94 2.81 5.94
N HIS A 404 -22.14 1.76 5.72
CA HIS A 404 -20.90 1.54 6.46
C HIS A 404 -19.66 1.52 5.60
N LEU A 405 -19.75 0.93 4.40
CA LEU A 405 -18.59 0.74 3.54
C LEU A 405 -18.31 2.01 2.71
N GLN A 406 -19.31 2.59 2.04
CA GLN A 406 -19.13 3.83 1.28
C GLN A 406 -18.82 5.06 2.15
N GLU A 407 -19.34 5.09 3.37
CA GLU A 407 -19.19 6.22 4.28
C GLU A 407 -18.01 6.08 5.27
N GLY A 408 -17.46 4.87 5.43
CA GLY A 408 -16.45 4.57 6.44
C GLY A 408 -15.09 5.23 6.16
N ARG A 409 -14.46 5.81 7.17
CA ARG A 409 -13.21 6.59 7.01
C ARG A 409 -12.07 5.98 7.83
N VAL A 410 -11.01 5.57 7.12
CA VAL A 410 -9.79 4.98 7.65
C VAL A 410 -8.65 5.98 7.54
N ILE A 411 -7.93 6.20 8.64
CA ILE A 411 -6.75 7.07 8.64
C ILE A 411 -5.49 6.38 9.16
N ASP A 412 -4.37 6.68 8.49
CA ASP A 412 -3.02 6.53 9.05
C ASP A 412 -2.40 7.91 9.38
N PRO A 413 -2.23 8.28 10.67
CA PRO A 413 -1.71 9.58 11.08
C PRO A 413 -0.17 9.71 10.99
N ALA A 414 0.52 8.66 10.56
CA ALA A 414 1.96 8.62 10.29
C ALA A 414 2.22 7.68 9.10
N VAL A 415 1.66 8.05 7.95
CA VAL A 415 1.39 7.15 6.82
C VAL A 415 2.65 6.59 6.16
N GLY A 416 3.79 7.29 6.26
CA GLY A 416 5.02 6.91 5.55
C GLY A 416 4.75 6.70 4.07
N SER A 417 5.30 5.62 3.50
CA SER A 417 5.07 5.27 2.09
C SER A 417 3.66 4.72 1.77
N GLY A 418 2.74 4.66 2.74
CA GLY A 418 1.36 4.20 2.52
C GLY A 418 1.11 2.71 2.71
N ALA A 419 2.03 1.95 3.32
CA ALA A 419 1.89 0.49 3.49
C ALA A 419 0.61 0.07 4.24
N PHE A 420 0.21 0.79 5.29
CA PHE A 420 -1.04 0.52 6.01
C PHE A 420 -2.28 0.94 5.21
N LEU A 421 -2.22 2.03 4.43
CA LEU A 421 -3.34 2.44 3.59
C LEU A 421 -3.57 1.48 2.42
N LEU A 422 -2.52 0.93 1.81
CA LEU A 422 -2.64 -0.12 0.80
C LEU A 422 -3.21 -1.41 1.40
N ALA A 423 -2.78 -1.79 2.61
CA ALA A 423 -3.39 -2.92 3.33
C ALA A 423 -4.88 -2.69 3.65
N ALA A 424 -5.24 -1.47 4.06
CA ALA A 424 -6.64 -1.10 4.25
C ALA A 424 -7.42 -1.12 2.93
N GLN A 425 -6.80 -0.68 1.83
CA GLN A 425 -7.39 -0.74 0.50
C GLN A 425 -7.75 -2.19 0.14
N ASP A 426 -6.82 -3.13 0.31
CA ASP A 426 -7.06 -4.53 -0.02
C ASP A 426 -8.18 -5.15 0.84
N VAL A 427 -8.21 -4.85 2.14
CA VAL A 427 -9.27 -5.33 3.05
C VAL A 427 -10.64 -4.79 2.65
N LEU A 428 -10.75 -3.47 2.39
CA LEU A 428 -12.00 -2.86 1.96
C LEU A 428 -12.42 -3.38 0.58
N LEU A 429 -11.47 -3.56 -0.34
CA LEU A 429 -11.72 -4.06 -1.69
C LEU A 429 -12.37 -5.44 -1.66
N ASP A 430 -11.89 -6.36 -0.82
CA ASP A 430 -12.50 -7.69 -0.65
C ASP A 430 -13.99 -7.59 -0.26
N VAL A 431 -14.33 -6.66 0.64
CA VAL A 431 -15.71 -6.44 1.10
C VAL A 431 -16.57 -5.77 0.01
N TYR A 432 -16.03 -4.75 -0.68
CA TYR A 432 -16.69 -4.08 -1.80
C TYR A 432 -17.06 -5.07 -2.90
N LEU A 433 -16.09 -5.88 -3.33
CA LEU A 433 -16.30 -6.88 -4.39
C LEU A 433 -17.35 -7.91 -3.98
N SER A 434 -17.33 -8.37 -2.72
CA SER A 434 -18.34 -9.31 -2.20
C SER A 434 -19.76 -8.72 -2.25
N CYS A 435 -19.93 -7.44 -1.89
CA CYS A 435 -21.21 -6.74 -2.01
C CYS A 435 -21.67 -6.59 -3.47
N LEU A 436 -20.77 -6.14 -4.36
CA LEU A 436 -21.09 -5.91 -5.77
C LEU A 436 -21.43 -7.22 -6.51
N GLU A 437 -20.69 -8.29 -6.24
CA GLU A 437 -20.98 -9.62 -6.78
C GLU A 437 -22.34 -10.16 -6.29
N TYR A 438 -22.69 -9.91 -5.02
CA TYR A 438 -24.02 -10.24 -4.51
C TYR A 438 -25.11 -9.46 -5.27
N PHE A 439 -24.93 -8.16 -5.46
CA PHE A 439 -25.87 -7.31 -6.21
C PHE A 439 -26.05 -7.75 -7.67
N GLU A 440 -24.97 -8.11 -8.35
CA GLU A 440 -25.03 -8.66 -9.71
C GLU A 440 -25.78 -10.00 -9.76
N ALA A 441 -25.58 -10.86 -8.76
CA ALA A 441 -26.22 -12.17 -8.70
C ALA A 441 -27.72 -12.09 -8.39
N LEU A 442 -28.21 -10.97 -7.83
CA LEU A 442 -29.64 -10.76 -7.58
C LEU A 442 -30.44 -10.72 -8.90
N PRO A 443 -31.64 -11.34 -8.93
CA PRO A 443 -32.56 -11.15 -10.04
C PRO A 443 -32.94 -9.67 -10.19
N ALA A 444 -33.01 -9.17 -11.42
CA ALA A 444 -33.28 -7.75 -11.69
C ALA A 444 -34.54 -7.18 -11.00
N PHE A 445 -35.57 -8.00 -10.75
CA PHE A 445 -36.79 -7.56 -10.07
C PHE A 445 -36.66 -7.42 -8.54
N GLU A 446 -35.55 -7.89 -7.95
CA GLU A 446 -35.24 -7.78 -6.53
C GLU A 446 -34.21 -6.67 -6.23
N ARG A 447 -33.60 -6.09 -7.27
CA ARG A 447 -32.67 -4.97 -7.15
C ARG A 447 -33.43 -3.70 -6.81
N THR A 448 -32.93 -2.96 -5.83
CA THR A 448 -33.43 -1.62 -5.51
C THR A 448 -32.87 -0.59 -6.48
N PRO A 449 -33.48 0.62 -6.59
CA PRO A 449 -32.90 1.69 -7.40
C PRO A 449 -31.46 2.04 -7.01
N ALA A 450 -31.11 1.96 -5.72
CA ALA A 450 -29.74 2.20 -5.25
C ALA A 450 -28.77 1.11 -5.74
N ILE A 451 -29.17 -0.15 -5.75
CA ILE A 451 -28.38 -1.24 -6.34
C ILE A 451 -28.24 -1.03 -7.86
N GLU A 452 -29.32 -0.66 -8.56
CA GLU A 452 -29.24 -0.39 -10.01
C GLU A 452 -28.27 0.75 -10.30
N GLU A 453 -28.33 1.84 -9.55
CA GLU A 453 -27.40 2.98 -9.67
C GLU A 453 -25.95 2.56 -9.42
N ALA A 454 -25.67 1.81 -8.34
CA ALA A 454 -24.33 1.32 -8.05
C ALA A 454 -23.77 0.40 -9.15
N LEU A 455 -24.60 -0.50 -9.70
CA LEU A 455 -24.19 -1.38 -10.81
C LEU A 455 -24.01 -0.60 -12.13
N GLU A 456 -24.82 0.42 -12.38
CA GLU A 456 -24.63 1.31 -13.53
C GLU A 456 -23.29 2.06 -13.42
N GLU A 457 -22.94 2.59 -12.25
CA GLU A 457 -21.63 3.25 -12.04
C GLU A 457 -20.44 2.29 -12.27
N VAL A 458 -20.54 1.05 -11.79
CA VAL A 458 -19.55 0.00 -12.04
C VAL A 458 -19.37 -0.26 -13.53
N GLU A 459 -20.46 -0.38 -14.29
CA GLU A 459 -20.40 -0.60 -15.75
C GLU A 459 -19.71 0.56 -16.48
N HIS A 460 -19.87 1.80 -16.02
CA HIS A 460 -19.18 2.97 -16.58
C HIS A 460 -17.68 2.99 -16.27
N SER A 461 -17.27 2.31 -15.19
CA SER A 461 -15.89 2.36 -14.68
C SER A 461 -14.95 1.31 -15.26
N GLY A 462 -15.38 0.56 -16.29
CA GLY A 462 -14.61 -0.49 -16.95
C GLY A 462 -14.56 -1.81 -16.18
N SER A 463 -14.18 -1.79 -14.89
CA SER A 463 -14.18 -2.99 -14.04
C SER A 463 -14.64 -2.72 -12.60
N LYS A 464 -15.25 -3.74 -11.97
CA LYS A 464 -15.62 -3.73 -10.55
C LYS A 464 -14.44 -3.38 -9.63
N THR A 465 -13.27 -3.94 -9.92
CA THR A 465 -12.06 -3.71 -9.13
C THR A 465 -11.60 -2.27 -9.24
N LEU A 466 -11.61 -1.70 -10.45
CA LEU A 466 -11.22 -0.30 -10.66
C LEU A 466 -12.19 0.66 -9.98
N TYR A 467 -13.50 0.45 -10.13
CA TYR A 467 -14.54 1.20 -9.43
C TYR A 467 -14.34 1.15 -7.91
N ALA A 468 -14.25 -0.05 -7.33
CA ALA A 468 -14.10 -0.21 -5.89
C ALA A 468 -12.82 0.43 -5.36
N LYS A 469 -11.67 0.24 -6.05
CA LYS A 469 -10.41 0.90 -5.66
C LYS A 469 -10.51 2.41 -5.71
N ARG A 470 -11.16 2.96 -6.73
CA ARG A 470 -11.40 4.39 -6.89
C ARG A 470 -12.21 4.94 -5.71
N GLU A 471 -13.34 4.30 -5.41
CA GLU A 471 -14.20 4.67 -4.27
C GLU A 471 -13.43 4.62 -2.95
N ILE A 472 -12.66 3.55 -2.73
CA ILE A 472 -11.85 3.39 -1.53
C ILE A 472 -10.81 4.50 -1.37
N ILE A 473 -10.04 4.78 -2.42
CA ILE A 473 -8.99 5.81 -2.40
C ILE A 473 -9.58 7.20 -2.15
N LEU A 474 -10.72 7.52 -2.77
CA LEU A 474 -11.33 8.85 -2.69
C LEU A 474 -12.07 9.09 -1.37
N ASN A 475 -12.82 8.09 -0.91
CA ASN A 475 -13.82 8.29 0.14
C ASN A 475 -13.43 7.64 1.46
N ASN A 476 -12.68 6.52 1.43
CA ASN A 476 -12.34 5.78 2.64
C ASN A 476 -10.95 6.09 3.19
N LEU A 477 -9.94 6.34 2.36
CA LEU A 477 -8.53 6.40 2.81
C LEU A 477 -8.02 7.82 3.05
N TYR A 478 -7.37 8.01 4.19
CA TYR A 478 -6.76 9.27 4.61
C TYR A 478 -5.40 9.03 5.26
N GLY A 479 -4.48 9.98 5.11
CA GLY A 479 -3.10 9.84 5.59
C GLY A 479 -2.48 11.16 6.00
N VAL A 480 -1.63 11.13 7.03
CA VAL A 480 -0.79 12.26 7.43
C VAL A 480 0.64 11.81 7.61
N ASP A 481 1.60 12.55 7.06
CA ASP A 481 3.01 12.39 7.42
C ASP A 481 3.69 13.75 7.56
N ILE A 482 4.71 13.84 8.40
CA ILE A 482 5.49 15.07 8.54
C ILE A 482 6.39 15.30 7.33
N ASP A 483 6.84 14.21 6.67
CA ASP A 483 7.68 14.27 5.50
C ASP A 483 6.86 14.36 4.20
N ASP A 484 7.11 15.42 3.44
CA ASP A 484 6.44 15.67 2.15
C ASP A 484 6.77 14.58 1.10
N GLY A 485 8.00 14.06 1.12
CA GLY A 485 8.41 12.97 0.23
C GLY A 485 7.61 11.69 0.50
N ALA A 486 7.42 11.33 1.76
CA ALA A 486 6.58 10.20 2.15
C ALA A 486 5.13 10.36 1.67
N VAL A 487 4.55 11.56 1.82
CA VAL A 487 3.21 11.90 1.31
C VAL A 487 3.12 11.68 -0.20
N GLU A 488 4.06 12.21 -0.98
CA GLU A 488 4.03 12.07 -2.44
C GLU A 488 4.20 10.62 -2.90
N ILE A 489 5.03 9.84 -2.19
CA ILE A 489 5.19 8.40 -2.48
C ILE A 489 3.94 7.60 -2.11
N CYS A 490 3.30 7.91 -0.98
CA CYS A 490 2.01 7.32 -0.64
C CYS A 490 0.98 7.58 -1.75
N LYS A 491 0.87 8.83 -2.24
CA LYS A 491 -0.02 9.17 -3.35
C LYS A 491 0.33 8.39 -4.62
N LEU A 492 1.61 8.35 -4.99
CA LEU A 492 2.12 7.62 -6.14
C LEU A 492 1.74 6.15 -6.10
N ARG A 493 1.93 5.48 -4.95
CA ARG A 493 1.61 4.06 -4.78
C ARG A 493 0.11 3.78 -4.83
N LEU A 494 -0.72 4.65 -4.25
CA LEU A 494 -2.19 4.54 -4.38
C LEU A 494 -2.64 4.69 -5.84
N TRP A 495 -2.04 5.59 -6.63
CA TRP A 495 -2.33 5.69 -8.06
C TRP A 495 -1.85 4.46 -8.84
N LEU A 496 -0.64 3.97 -8.58
CA LEU A 496 -0.10 2.76 -9.21
C LEU A 496 -0.94 1.52 -8.88
N SER A 497 -1.49 1.44 -7.65
CA SER A 497 -2.37 0.33 -7.28
C SER A 497 -3.65 0.30 -8.10
N MET A 498 -4.17 1.45 -8.56
CA MET A 498 -5.30 1.49 -9.51
C MET A 498 -4.87 1.04 -10.91
N VAL A 499 -3.76 1.56 -11.42
CA VAL A 499 -3.29 1.26 -12.77
C VAL A 499 -2.84 -0.20 -12.93
N ALA A 500 -2.42 -0.83 -11.84
CA ALA A 500 -2.07 -2.24 -11.80
C ALA A 500 -3.20 -3.17 -12.30
N ASP A 501 -4.47 -2.78 -12.14
CA ASP A 501 -5.64 -3.58 -12.56
C ASP A 501 -6.19 -3.24 -13.96
N ILE A 502 -5.68 -2.19 -14.61
CA ILE A 502 -6.10 -1.82 -15.97
C ILE A 502 -5.51 -2.82 -16.98
N GLU A 503 -6.25 -3.22 -18.00
CA GLU A 503 -5.71 -4.07 -19.07
C GLU A 503 -4.70 -3.29 -19.93
N ASN A 504 -4.11 -3.92 -20.95
CA ASN A 504 -3.17 -3.27 -21.87
C ASN A 504 -3.89 -2.37 -22.90
N ASP A 505 -4.93 -1.65 -22.47
CA ASP A 505 -5.73 -0.75 -23.31
C ASP A 505 -5.75 0.68 -22.71
N PRO A 506 -5.08 1.65 -23.34
CA PRO A 506 -5.13 3.06 -22.92
C PRO A 506 -6.54 3.66 -22.86
N ASP A 507 -7.48 3.20 -23.68
CA ASP A 507 -8.84 3.75 -23.74
C ASP A 507 -9.71 3.31 -22.54
N GLU A 508 -9.28 2.29 -21.80
CA GLU A 508 -9.93 1.81 -20.57
C GLU A 508 -9.42 2.52 -19.31
N VAL A 509 -8.42 3.40 -19.45
CA VAL A 509 -7.84 4.10 -18.29
C VAL A 509 -8.76 5.22 -17.83
N GLU A 510 -9.27 5.05 -16.62
CA GLU A 510 -9.99 6.14 -15.96
C GLU A 510 -9.06 7.26 -15.46
N PRO A 511 -9.57 8.51 -15.45
CA PRO A 511 -9.04 9.62 -14.66
C PRO A 511 -8.56 9.22 -13.27
N LEU A 512 -7.29 9.48 -12.92
CA LEU A 512 -6.83 9.23 -11.54
C LEU A 512 -7.60 10.10 -10.55
N PRO A 513 -7.88 9.57 -9.34
CA PRO A 513 -8.52 10.34 -8.28
C PRO A 513 -7.59 11.44 -7.77
N ASN A 514 -8.14 12.63 -7.51
CA ASN A 514 -7.41 13.65 -6.78
C ASN A 514 -7.51 13.38 -5.26
N ILE A 515 -6.36 13.13 -4.65
CA ILE A 515 -6.20 12.79 -3.24
C ILE A 515 -5.38 13.82 -2.44
N ASP A 516 -5.23 15.04 -2.97
CA ASP A 516 -4.46 16.12 -2.32
C ASP A 516 -5.01 16.54 -0.95
N PHE A 517 -6.31 16.27 -0.74
CA PHE A 517 -7.01 16.53 0.52
C PHE A 517 -7.25 15.27 1.35
N ASN A 518 -6.82 14.10 0.87
CA ASN A 518 -6.89 12.82 1.58
C ASN A 518 -5.55 12.50 2.26
N ILE A 519 -4.43 12.72 1.56
CA ILE A 519 -3.08 12.52 2.08
C ILE A 519 -2.41 13.88 2.26
N ARG A 520 -2.09 14.25 3.50
CA ARG A 520 -1.63 15.60 3.87
C ARG A 520 -0.27 15.57 4.55
N GLN A 521 0.53 16.61 4.31
CA GLN A 521 1.74 16.87 5.09
C GLN A 521 1.39 17.56 6.41
N GLY A 522 1.99 17.10 7.51
CA GLY A 522 2.10 17.83 8.77
C GLY A 522 2.34 16.94 9.98
N ASN A 523 2.61 17.59 11.11
CA ASN A 523 2.83 16.94 12.39
C ASN A 523 1.51 16.65 13.09
N SER A 524 1.02 15.43 12.90
CA SER A 524 -0.26 14.93 13.45
C SER A 524 -0.37 15.00 14.98
N LEU A 525 0.76 15.16 15.71
CA LEU A 525 0.80 15.29 17.17
C LEU A 525 0.53 16.72 17.69
N ILE A 526 0.60 17.74 16.82
CA ILE A 526 0.48 19.14 17.22
C ILE A 526 -0.71 19.76 16.49
N GLY A 527 -1.75 20.17 17.23
CA GLY A 527 -2.86 20.90 16.64
C GLY A 527 -4.18 20.70 17.36
N TYR A 528 -5.26 21.16 16.74
CA TYR A 528 -6.62 21.05 17.28
C TYR A 528 -7.34 19.85 16.67
N ILE A 529 -7.95 19.00 17.52
CA ILE A 529 -8.68 17.78 17.13
C ILE A 529 -10.21 18.01 17.18
N ASP A 530 -10.84 18.08 18.36
CA ASP A 530 -12.30 17.86 18.44
C ASP A 530 -13.21 19.10 18.37
N LYS A 531 -12.72 20.29 18.75
CA LYS A 531 -13.39 21.61 18.63
C LYS A 531 -12.60 22.66 19.40
N LEU A 532 -12.60 23.89 18.92
CA LEU A 532 -12.13 25.03 19.70
C LEU A 532 -12.99 25.23 20.96
N PRO A 533 -12.42 25.75 22.06
CA PRO A 533 -13.19 26.07 23.25
C PRO A 533 -14.31 27.05 22.90
N SER A 534 -15.51 26.75 23.40
CA SER A 534 -16.58 27.74 23.42
C SER A 534 -16.14 28.98 24.20
N ALA A 535 -16.59 30.16 23.74
CA ALA A 535 -16.29 31.49 24.27
C ALA A 535 -16.71 31.74 25.74
N SER A 536 -17.00 30.69 26.53
CA SER A 536 -17.37 30.81 27.95
C SER A 536 -16.22 31.31 28.83
N ASP A 537 -14.97 31.18 28.37
CA ASP A 537 -13.78 31.65 29.09
C ASP A 537 -13.20 32.93 28.48
N GLY A 538 -14.06 33.92 28.19
CA GLY A 538 -13.74 35.35 28.30
C GLY A 538 -12.54 35.97 27.56
N ALA A 539 -11.77 35.25 26.75
CA ALA A 539 -10.53 35.78 26.17
C ALA A 539 -10.02 35.09 24.89
N THR A 540 -10.84 34.33 24.15
CA THR A 540 -10.43 33.92 22.79
C THR A 540 -10.88 34.97 21.78
N THR A 541 -9.92 35.75 21.32
CA THR A 541 -10.03 36.79 20.28
C THR A 541 -10.26 36.19 18.88
N PHE A 542 -11.04 35.12 18.72
CA PHE A 542 -11.60 34.72 17.43
C PHE A 542 -12.76 35.69 17.10
N GLY A 543 -12.41 36.91 16.67
CA GLY A 543 -13.36 38.00 16.47
C GLY A 543 -14.42 37.66 15.42
N ASP A 544 -15.71 37.81 15.77
CA ASP A 544 -16.93 37.87 14.94
C ASP A 544 -17.13 36.86 13.76
N PHE A 545 -16.20 35.94 13.52
CA PHE A 545 -16.21 34.90 12.50
C PHE A 545 -16.02 33.55 13.21
N SER A 546 -17.09 32.77 13.32
CA SER A 546 -17.02 31.43 13.92
C SER A 546 -16.10 30.53 13.09
N VAL A 547 -15.30 29.71 13.76
CA VAL A 547 -14.41 28.74 13.10
C VAL A 547 -15.18 27.75 12.22
N GLN A 548 -16.44 27.48 12.56
CA GLN A 548 -17.36 26.72 11.72
C GLN A 548 -17.54 27.34 10.32
N LYS A 549 -17.50 28.67 10.21
CA LYS A 549 -17.54 29.35 8.91
C LYS A 549 -16.22 29.19 8.14
N LYS A 550 -15.09 29.05 8.84
CA LYS A 550 -13.80 28.74 8.22
C LYS A 550 -13.81 27.31 7.65
N PHE A 551 -14.31 26.32 8.40
CA PHE A 551 -14.48 24.94 7.92
C PHE A 551 -15.33 24.90 6.66
N GLN A 552 -16.52 25.52 6.71
CA GLN A 552 -17.43 25.50 5.56
C GLN A 552 -16.81 26.10 4.30
N GLN A 553 -15.95 27.12 4.45
CA GLN A 553 -15.24 27.70 3.31
C GLN A 553 -14.14 26.79 2.78
N VAL A 554 -13.45 26.04 3.64
CA VAL A 554 -12.47 25.04 3.20
C VAL A 554 -13.21 23.90 2.49
N ILE A 555 -14.24 23.31 3.13
CA ILE A 555 -15.09 22.24 2.57
C ILE A 555 -15.65 22.65 1.20
N GLU A 556 -16.21 23.86 1.07
CA GLU A 556 -16.73 24.35 -0.21
C GLU A 556 -15.65 24.39 -1.30
N ALA A 557 -14.43 24.79 -0.96
CA ALA A 557 -13.33 24.84 -1.94
C ALA A 557 -12.86 23.43 -2.33
N VAL A 558 -12.73 22.52 -1.36
CA VAL A 558 -12.35 21.12 -1.58
C VAL A 558 -13.40 20.40 -2.44
N HIS A 559 -14.68 20.56 -2.15
CA HIS A 559 -15.76 19.96 -2.95
C HIS A 559 -15.76 20.47 -4.40
N LYS A 560 -15.53 21.78 -4.60
CA LYS A 560 -15.45 22.34 -5.96
C LYS A 560 -14.20 21.89 -6.71
N HIS A 561 -13.11 21.65 -6.00
CA HIS A 561 -11.92 21.06 -6.56
C HIS A 561 -12.18 19.60 -7.01
N ARG A 562 -12.74 18.76 -6.12
CA ARG A 562 -13.09 17.35 -6.44
C ARG A 562 -14.10 17.24 -7.59
N ALA A 563 -15.06 18.16 -7.66
CA ALA A 563 -16.08 18.20 -8.72
C ALA A 563 -15.64 18.93 -10.00
N ALA A 564 -14.40 19.44 -10.07
CA ALA A 564 -13.92 20.15 -11.25
C ALA A 564 -13.73 19.19 -12.43
N THR A 565 -14.19 19.59 -13.61
CA THR A 565 -14.08 18.81 -14.85
C THR A 565 -12.90 19.24 -15.73
N THR A 566 -12.13 20.25 -15.30
CA THR A 566 -10.96 20.76 -16.02
C THR A 566 -9.81 20.96 -15.03
N SER A 567 -8.58 20.75 -15.48
CA SER A 567 -7.39 20.86 -14.62
C SER A 567 -7.13 22.28 -14.19
N SER A 568 -7.43 23.27 -15.04
CA SER A 568 -7.35 24.68 -14.66
C SER A 568 -8.35 25.05 -13.55
N ASP A 569 -9.60 24.56 -13.62
CA ASP A 569 -10.57 24.79 -12.54
C ASP A 569 -10.19 24.04 -11.26
N ALA A 570 -9.71 22.80 -11.39
CA ALA A 570 -9.23 21.99 -10.28
C ALA A 570 -8.07 22.68 -9.56
N ALA A 571 -7.05 23.13 -10.30
CA ALA A 571 -5.90 23.87 -9.77
C ALA A 571 -6.33 25.17 -9.08
N ASN A 572 -7.25 25.93 -9.69
CA ASN A 572 -7.73 27.16 -9.08
C ASN A 572 -8.48 26.91 -7.76
N TRP A 573 -9.36 25.91 -7.68
CA TRP A 573 -10.04 25.57 -6.43
C TRP A 573 -9.11 24.95 -5.39
N ARG A 574 -8.10 24.17 -5.81
CA ARG A 574 -7.01 23.69 -4.95
C ARG A 574 -6.29 24.86 -4.29
N ARG A 575 -5.81 25.82 -5.08
CA ARG A 575 -5.17 27.05 -4.59
C ARG A 575 -6.06 27.83 -3.62
N ILE A 576 -7.35 27.97 -3.93
CA ILE A 576 -8.30 28.64 -3.02
C ILE A 576 -8.44 27.88 -1.70
N ALA A 577 -8.48 26.55 -1.73
CA ALA A 577 -8.54 25.73 -0.52
C ALA A 577 -7.25 25.86 0.30
N GLU A 578 -6.08 25.71 -0.32
CA GLU A 578 -4.77 25.85 0.32
C GLU A 578 -4.55 27.25 0.92
N GLU A 579 -4.90 28.33 0.19
CA GLU A 579 -4.82 29.70 0.70
C GLU A 579 -5.69 29.90 1.96
N ARG A 580 -6.89 29.31 1.96
CA ARG A 580 -7.78 29.35 3.13
C ARG A 580 -7.21 28.54 4.27
N MET A 581 -6.76 27.31 4.01
CA MET A 581 -6.16 26.42 5.02
C MET A 581 -4.93 27.09 5.66
N SER A 582 -3.99 27.57 4.86
CA SER A 582 -2.76 28.25 5.32
C SER A 582 -3.07 29.47 6.19
N LYS A 583 -4.00 30.32 5.76
CA LYS A 583 -4.46 31.46 6.55
C LYS A 583 -5.07 31.00 7.88
N TYR A 584 -5.91 29.98 7.86
CA TYR A 584 -6.59 29.51 9.06
C TYR A 584 -5.69 28.75 10.01
N ARG A 585 -4.68 28.04 9.50
CA ARG A 585 -3.60 27.45 10.28
C ARG A 585 -2.81 28.53 11.00
N THR A 586 -2.39 29.60 10.31
CA THR A 586 -1.70 30.73 10.94
C THR A 586 -2.52 31.34 12.09
N ASP A 587 -3.82 31.60 11.85
CA ASP A 587 -4.71 32.12 12.90
C ASP A 587 -4.83 31.16 14.11
N LEU A 588 -4.75 29.84 13.88
CA LEU A 588 -4.84 28.81 14.91
C LEU A 588 -3.51 28.60 15.65
N ASP A 589 -2.37 28.74 14.96
CA ASP A 589 -1.04 28.72 15.56
C ASP A 589 -0.86 29.88 16.54
N GLU A 590 -1.31 31.09 16.18
CA GLU A 590 -1.26 32.24 17.09
C GLU A 590 -2.04 31.98 18.38
N ASP A 591 -3.23 31.39 18.28
CA ASP A 591 -4.06 31.03 19.43
C ASP A 591 -3.47 29.87 20.24
N LEU A 592 -2.99 28.82 19.58
CA LEU A 592 -2.35 27.67 20.22
C LEU A 592 -1.09 28.10 20.97
N ALA A 593 -0.24 28.91 20.35
CA ALA A 593 0.96 29.45 20.95
C ALA A 593 0.63 30.29 22.20
N GLN A 594 -0.40 31.13 22.14
CA GLN A 594 -0.83 31.91 23.30
C GLN A 594 -1.24 31.01 24.47
N ARG A 595 -1.99 29.94 24.21
CA ARG A 595 -2.41 28.99 25.25
C ARG A 595 -1.24 28.21 25.85
N LEU A 596 -0.29 27.79 25.01
CA LEU A 596 0.91 27.10 25.47
C LEU A 596 1.74 28.01 26.38
N ARG A 597 1.88 29.31 26.02
CA ARG A 597 2.50 30.31 26.90
C ARG A 597 1.74 30.48 28.21
N ASP A 598 0.42 30.59 28.17
CA ASP A 598 -0.41 30.71 29.38
C ASP A 598 -0.33 29.46 30.28
N ALA A 599 -0.04 28.28 29.69
CA ALA A 599 0.21 27.03 30.38
C ALA A 599 1.66 26.86 30.91
N GLY A 600 2.54 27.84 30.68
CA GLY A 600 3.92 27.86 31.17
C GLY A 600 5.00 27.48 30.15
N MET A 601 4.65 27.33 28.87
CA MET A 601 5.61 27.14 27.77
C MET A 601 5.95 28.51 27.15
N GLU A 602 6.65 29.35 27.92
CA GLU A 602 6.88 30.77 27.58
C GLU A 602 7.64 31.00 26.26
N GLU A 603 8.44 30.03 25.81
CA GLU A 603 9.22 30.11 24.56
C GLU A 603 8.42 29.72 23.32
N MET A 604 7.18 29.26 23.45
CA MET A 604 6.37 28.84 22.31
C MET A 604 5.72 30.05 21.61
N ASP A 605 5.97 30.22 20.31
CA ASP A 605 5.30 31.19 19.45
C ASP A 605 4.75 30.55 18.17
N ALA A 606 4.07 31.34 17.34
CA ALA A 606 3.44 30.84 16.11
C ALA A 606 4.48 30.43 15.06
N GLU A 607 5.64 31.11 15.02
CA GLU A 607 6.74 30.76 14.12
C GLU A 607 7.33 29.40 14.50
N THR A 608 7.51 29.14 15.78
CA THR A 608 7.94 27.83 16.30
C THR A 608 6.94 26.72 15.96
N LEU A 609 5.63 26.98 16.04
CA LEU A 609 4.61 25.98 15.67
C LEU A 609 4.63 25.68 14.16
N GLN A 610 4.89 26.70 13.33
CA GLN A 610 5.05 26.53 11.89
C GLN A 610 6.32 25.74 11.55
N GLU A 611 7.42 25.97 12.27
CA GLU A 611 8.64 25.17 12.14
C GLU A 611 8.46 23.70 12.55
N PHE A 612 7.45 23.41 13.39
CA PHE A 612 7.07 22.04 13.76
C PHE A 612 5.98 21.44 12.88
N ASP A 613 5.59 22.12 11.79
CA ASP A 613 4.56 21.69 10.85
C ASP A 613 3.23 21.37 11.55
N SER A 614 2.76 22.21 12.46
CA SER A 614 1.51 22.00 13.20
C SER A 614 0.33 21.61 12.29
N PHE A 615 -0.34 20.51 12.64
CA PHE A 615 -1.46 19.93 11.91
C PHE A 615 -2.78 20.17 12.64
N HIS A 616 -3.49 21.24 12.29
CA HIS A 616 -4.83 21.47 12.83
C HIS A 616 -5.87 20.64 12.07
N TRP A 617 -6.13 19.42 12.54
CA TRP A 617 -7.12 18.47 12.01
C TRP A 617 -8.44 19.11 11.55
N ILE A 618 -8.95 20.04 12.36
CA ILE A 618 -10.18 20.76 12.09
C ILE A 618 -10.18 21.60 10.79
N VAL A 619 -9.02 22.00 10.29
CA VAL A 619 -8.85 22.74 9.03
C VAL A 619 -8.34 21.80 7.94
N GLU A 620 -7.36 20.97 8.28
CA GLU A 620 -6.66 20.11 7.33
C GLU A 620 -7.56 18.98 6.81
N PHE A 621 -8.45 18.44 7.66
CA PHE A 621 -9.50 17.47 7.29
C PHE A 621 -10.89 17.99 7.65
N ALA A 622 -11.19 19.22 7.24
CA ALA A 622 -12.42 19.91 7.64
C ALA A 622 -13.71 19.12 7.34
N GLU A 623 -13.78 18.43 6.19
CA GLU A 623 -14.92 17.60 5.80
C GLU A 623 -15.12 16.43 6.77
N VAL A 624 -14.05 15.69 7.05
CA VAL A 624 -14.09 14.55 7.97
C VAL A 624 -14.45 14.98 9.39
N MET A 625 -13.88 16.09 9.84
CA MET A 625 -14.12 16.61 11.18
C MET A 625 -15.51 17.24 11.35
N ASP A 626 -16.16 17.71 10.27
CA ASP A 626 -17.55 18.20 10.31
C ASP A 626 -18.55 17.03 10.50
N ASP A 627 -18.24 15.87 9.95
CA ASP A 627 -19.06 14.66 10.00
C ASP A 627 -18.79 13.76 11.23
N GLY A 628 -17.88 14.16 12.12
CA GLY A 628 -17.66 13.47 13.40
C GLY A 628 -16.30 12.79 13.57
N GLY A 629 -15.42 12.89 12.56
CA GLY A 629 -14.06 12.35 12.61
C GLY A 629 -13.88 11.08 11.80
N PHE A 630 -12.81 10.34 12.10
CA PHE A 630 -12.47 9.08 11.46
C PHE A 630 -13.06 7.90 12.23
N ASP A 631 -13.48 6.88 11.51
CA ASP A 631 -14.08 5.67 12.07
C ASP A 631 -13.02 4.65 12.51
N VAL A 632 -11.96 4.55 11.72
CA VAL A 632 -10.87 3.58 11.89
C VAL A 632 -9.55 4.33 11.88
N VAL A 633 -8.70 4.08 12.88
CA VAL A 633 -7.31 4.55 12.92
C VAL A 633 -6.41 3.34 12.83
N ILE A 634 -5.58 3.28 11.80
CA ILE A 634 -4.53 2.28 11.59
C ILE A 634 -3.18 2.97 11.50
N GLY A 635 -2.10 2.21 11.57
CA GLY A 635 -0.76 2.77 11.45
C GLY A 635 0.22 2.04 12.34
N ASN A 636 1.49 2.39 12.18
CA ASN A 636 2.57 1.68 12.83
C ASN A 636 2.59 1.95 14.34
N PRO A 637 2.44 0.93 15.22
CA PRO A 637 2.54 1.15 16.65
C PRO A 637 3.99 1.52 17.03
N PRO A 638 4.22 2.31 18.08
CA PRO A 638 5.56 2.73 18.48
C PRO A 638 6.38 1.54 19.01
N TRP A 639 7.19 0.92 18.15
CA TRP A 639 8.00 -0.26 18.47
C TRP A 639 9.19 -0.02 19.41
N GLU A 640 9.53 1.24 19.74
CA GLU A 640 10.68 1.52 20.63
C GLU A 640 10.56 0.93 22.05
N VAL A 641 9.36 0.49 22.45
CA VAL A 641 9.14 -0.18 23.75
C VAL A 641 9.15 -1.71 23.63
N LEU A 642 8.99 -2.27 22.43
CA LEU A 642 8.91 -3.70 22.16
C LEU A 642 9.61 -3.97 20.84
N SER A 643 10.83 -4.52 20.86
CA SER A 643 11.47 -5.06 19.67
C SER A 643 10.78 -6.38 19.31
N PRO A 644 9.82 -6.42 18.38
CA PRO A 644 9.18 -7.68 18.05
C PRO A 644 10.08 -8.35 17.02
N ASN A 645 10.53 -9.56 17.31
CA ASN A 645 10.88 -10.43 16.20
C ASN A 645 9.60 -10.84 15.48
N ARG A 646 9.68 -11.07 14.17
CA ARG A 646 8.59 -11.68 13.39
C ARG A 646 8.10 -12.99 14.04
N SER A 647 8.99 -13.73 14.71
CA SER A 647 8.65 -14.93 15.50
C SER A 647 7.84 -14.67 16.78
N ASP A 648 7.81 -13.43 17.29
CA ASP A 648 6.99 -13.04 18.44
C ASP A 648 5.52 -12.87 18.06
N PHE A 649 5.24 -12.53 16.80
CA PHE A 649 3.89 -12.54 16.20
C PHE A 649 3.51 -13.93 15.67
N PHE A 650 4.50 -14.67 15.14
CA PHE A 650 4.30 -16.00 14.58
C PHE A 650 5.09 -17.03 15.39
N SER A 651 4.48 -17.57 16.45
CA SER A 651 5.14 -18.60 17.26
C SER A 651 5.31 -19.90 16.47
N SER A 652 6.55 -20.27 16.14
CA SER A 652 6.92 -21.56 15.57
C SER A 652 7.05 -22.64 16.65
N THR A 653 5.95 -23.02 17.32
CA THR A 653 5.87 -24.34 17.97
C THR A 653 4.44 -24.69 18.42
N THR A 654 3.77 -25.59 17.68
CA THR A 654 3.12 -26.70 18.37
C THR A 654 4.23 -27.67 18.72
N SER A 655 4.70 -27.67 19.98
CA SER A 655 5.64 -28.71 20.40
C SER A 655 4.94 -30.06 20.29
N ALA A 656 5.60 -31.02 19.65
CA ALA A 656 5.08 -32.33 19.27
C ALA A 656 4.80 -33.29 20.46
N SER A 657 4.30 -32.80 21.61
CA SER A 657 4.15 -33.61 22.83
C SER A 657 2.76 -33.68 23.46
N GLU A 658 1.70 -33.17 22.84
CA GLU A 658 0.32 -33.36 23.35
C GLU A 658 -0.64 -33.94 22.31
N ARG A 659 -0.43 -35.23 21.99
CA ARG A 659 -1.50 -36.06 21.42
C ARG A 659 -2.48 -36.44 22.53
N THR A 660 -3.52 -35.64 22.76
CA THR A 660 -4.68 -36.05 23.58
C THR A 660 -5.88 -36.39 22.72
N THR A 661 -6.46 -37.56 22.98
CA THR A 661 -7.55 -38.15 22.18
C THR A 661 -8.91 -37.44 22.36
N PRO A 662 -9.88 -37.62 21.44
CA PRO A 662 -11.12 -36.83 21.36
C PRO A 662 -12.04 -36.82 22.59
N THR A 663 -11.78 -37.66 23.60
CA THR A 663 -12.64 -37.79 24.79
C THR A 663 -12.33 -36.79 25.92
N GLU A 664 -11.24 -36.01 25.84
CA GLU A 664 -10.90 -35.02 26.87
C GLU A 664 -11.43 -33.60 26.58
N LYS A 665 -11.77 -33.28 25.31
CA LYS A 665 -12.41 -32.01 24.91
C LYS A 665 -13.75 -31.75 25.61
N THR A 666 -14.47 -32.78 26.04
CA THR A 666 -15.78 -32.64 26.69
C THR A 666 -15.70 -32.21 28.17
N ARG A 667 -14.52 -32.28 28.80
CA ARG A 667 -14.36 -31.94 30.23
C ARG A 667 -14.04 -30.46 30.47
N TRP A 668 -13.35 -29.81 29.52
CA TRP A 668 -13.00 -28.39 29.60
C TRP A 668 -14.21 -27.45 29.37
N ARG A 669 -15.11 -27.80 28.43
CA ARG A 669 -16.33 -27.03 28.12
C ARG A 669 -17.38 -26.96 29.25
N LYS A 670 -17.22 -27.69 30.35
CA LYS A 670 -18.13 -27.64 31.52
C LYS A 670 -17.61 -26.83 32.72
N SER A 671 -16.38 -26.30 32.66
CA SER A 671 -15.78 -25.60 33.80
C SER A 671 -15.92 -24.07 33.79
N CYS A 672 -16.27 -23.48 32.64
CA CYS A 672 -16.55 -22.04 32.53
C CYS A 672 -18.07 -21.80 32.54
N SER A 673 -18.65 -21.69 33.72
CA SER A 673 -19.95 -21.02 33.92
C SER A 673 -19.78 -19.99 35.04
N PRO A 674 -20.36 -18.78 34.92
CA PRO A 674 -20.04 -17.70 35.85
C PRO A 674 -20.77 -17.91 37.17
N THR A 675 -20.01 -18.18 38.25
CA THR A 675 -20.54 -18.12 39.61
C THR A 675 -20.14 -16.80 40.26
N SER A 676 -21.17 -16.04 40.61
CA SER A 676 -21.19 -14.86 41.46
C SER A 676 -20.37 -14.98 42.76
N ARG A 677 -19.98 -13.81 43.30
CA ARG A 677 -19.51 -13.47 44.68
C ARG A 677 -18.03 -13.06 44.69
N SER A 678 -17.54 -12.13 45.50
CA SER A 678 -18.10 -11.25 46.52
C SER A 678 -16.93 -10.40 47.03
N ASN A 679 -17.20 -9.14 47.33
CA ASN A 679 -16.32 -8.22 48.05
C ASN A 679 -15.79 -8.83 49.38
N PRO A 680 -14.51 -8.64 49.73
CA PRO A 680 -14.24 -8.09 51.06
C PRO A 680 -13.10 -7.06 51.05
N GLY A 681 -13.33 -5.96 51.77
CA GLY A 681 -12.37 -4.88 51.90
C GLY A 681 -11.27 -5.10 52.94
N GLY A 682 -10.31 -4.17 52.89
CA GLY A 682 -9.58 -3.66 54.04
C GLY A 682 -8.14 -4.15 54.19
N LYS A 683 -7.16 -3.31 53.82
CA LYS A 683 -6.37 -2.49 54.78
C LYS A 683 -5.31 -1.63 54.09
N SER A 684 -5.20 -0.41 54.59
CA SER A 684 -4.24 0.64 54.27
C SER A 684 -2.80 0.28 54.62
N THR A 685 -1.85 0.72 53.79
CA THR A 685 -0.65 1.45 54.23
C THR A 685 -0.18 2.38 53.11
N SER A 686 0.16 3.60 53.51
CA SER A 686 0.43 4.81 52.75
C SER A 686 1.90 5.00 52.34
N ALA A 687 2.14 5.50 51.12
CA ALA A 687 3.15 6.51 50.73
C ALA A 687 2.96 6.77 49.21
N GLY A 688 2.31 7.86 48.79
CA GLY A 688 2.97 9.08 48.24
C GLY A 688 3.72 8.74 46.95
N TRP A 689 3.28 9.12 45.74
CA TRP A 689 3.18 10.49 45.20
C TRP A 689 2.09 10.59 44.12
N ASN A 690 1.43 11.77 44.06
CA ASN A 690 0.37 12.15 43.13
C ASN A 690 0.94 12.78 41.85
N SER A 691 0.38 12.40 40.70
CA SER A 691 0.08 13.31 39.59
C SER A 691 -1.19 12.79 38.89
N GLU A 692 -2.32 13.43 39.17
CA GLU A 692 -3.62 13.13 38.56
C GLU A 692 -3.59 13.58 37.08
N GLN A 693 -3.64 12.62 36.15
CA GLN A 693 -4.16 12.85 34.81
C GLN A 693 -5.68 12.61 34.85
N SER A 694 -6.44 13.64 34.53
CA SER A 694 -7.88 13.55 34.29
C SER A 694 -8.14 12.80 32.99
N THR A 695 -8.61 11.56 33.12
CA THR A 695 -9.21 10.79 32.04
C THR A 695 -10.53 11.43 31.63
N LEU A 696 -10.57 12.06 30.46
CA LEU A 696 -11.81 12.26 29.70
C LEU A 696 -11.95 11.08 28.76
N THR A 697 -13.04 10.34 28.94
CA THR A 697 -13.50 9.25 28.08
C THR A 697 -13.76 9.73 26.65
N PRO A 698 -13.14 9.13 25.62
CA PRO A 698 -13.65 9.20 24.26
C PRO A 698 -14.80 8.21 24.09
N HIS A 699 -15.78 8.57 23.26
CA HIS A 699 -16.70 7.61 22.66
C HIS A 699 -15.91 6.61 21.79
N ARG A 700 -16.42 5.39 21.69
CA ARG A 700 -15.80 4.18 21.10
C ARG A 700 -14.81 4.48 19.95
N THR A 701 -13.51 4.40 20.24
CA THR A 701 -12.45 4.19 19.26
C THR A 701 -11.85 2.82 19.55
N THR A 702 -11.85 1.91 18.57
CA THR A 702 -11.25 0.59 18.72
C THR A 702 -9.75 0.72 18.51
N VAL A 703 -8.99 0.80 19.60
CA VAL A 703 -7.52 0.70 19.57
C VAL A 703 -7.14 -0.70 20.04
N CYS A 704 -6.64 -1.54 19.15
CA CYS A 704 -6.14 -2.87 19.51
C CYS A 704 -4.73 -2.75 20.10
N SER A 705 -4.58 -3.10 21.37
CA SER A 705 -3.31 -3.42 22.03
C SER A 705 -3.39 -4.84 22.60
N PRO A 706 -2.38 -5.70 22.40
CA PRO A 706 -2.41 -7.06 22.92
C PRO A 706 -2.25 -7.06 24.45
N HIS A 707 -3.35 -7.18 25.18
CA HIS A 707 -3.32 -7.44 26.63
C HIS A 707 -3.12 -8.94 26.91
N GLN A 708 -1.87 -9.36 27.15
CA GLN A 708 -1.62 -10.60 27.89
C GLN A 708 -1.74 -10.36 29.39
N SER A 709 -2.75 -10.99 29.98
CA SER A 709 -2.91 -11.11 31.43
C SER A 709 -1.79 -11.98 32.01
N THR A 710 -0.82 -11.37 32.69
CA THR A 710 0.13 -12.09 33.53
C THR A 710 -0.50 -12.35 34.90
N GLY A 711 -1.27 -13.45 35.00
CA GLY A 711 -1.57 -14.11 36.26
C GLY A 711 -0.31 -14.83 36.77
N GLY A 712 0.20 -14.41 37.92
CA GLY A 712 1.57 -14.72 38.35
C GLY A 712 1.80 -15.99 39.17
N THR A 713 3.02 -16.04 39.71
CA THR A 713 3.40 -16.61 41.02
C THR A 713 4.49 -15.75 41.62
#